data_AF-A0A4Q4M4T2-F1
#
_entry.id   AF-A0A4Q4M4T2-F1
#
_cell.length_a   1.000
_cell.length_b   1.000
_cell.length_c   1.000
_cell.angle_alpha   90.00
_cell.angle_beta   90.00
_cell.angle_gamma   90.00
#
_symmetry.space_group_name_H-M   'P 1'
#
loop_
_entity.id
_entity.type
_entity.pdbx_description
1 polymer ?
#
loop_
_entity_poly.entity_id
_entity_poly.type
_entity_poly.pdbx_seq_one_letter_code
_entity_poly.pdbx_strand_id
1 'polypeptide(L)'
;MASGVSLQDVANGLNAPVSHYRFAYVLERARGFTQMVIFLGSQLLTLLQRRDEEGLARLKAGSELTVMNAVKEAKILAVAENVASFEALKKSREVSATRKEFYDGLLKAGLNQAEKDSIEAKRDTGLLDIVTGIGHLYAAQLHLIPSFSIGIAGFGGSPNVSMSVGGSNAASAVSSFLASVGAEKSLLETSSQLYATSATYIRRAEDWKFQSLIAEKEMAHIDKQMEASKVAGQMLTAELKAHNTSIVEATSAETYLRSKYTNKELFDWAVGRTTTTYFGAFQLAFRMAKRAERCLQFELGDYSGTGAAAVKNGYWDTLHSGLLAGEELLLDLGRLEAAHLERHARELEISKPVSLAKLDPIALLSLRTKGECTFTLPEYIFDLDHPGHYFRRFKTLAVSIPCVVGPFTSLSATLRQLSSRYRASTARPSAYAENPLGSDDRFVYSLTAPSIVTVVSTGANDTGVLDMRAEDPRYLPFEHAGVLGTYSLELPPVSQFDYSSIADVVLHVSYTARDAGSTLREQAAPAPVGGTSIIPLRTAFPAQWNALLAGRAAEPVLVTQARLPHWATAQRRTVLPQVTTWCALPVDGVGDLDGLEMSIANTNVTFSKDTGGFWRGSLAAGKVKYGEMVKLEWKNVADAKRVGELSCVLDFDVKEPMAQRP
;
A
#
# COMPACT_ATOMS: atom_id res chain seq x y z
N MET A 1 -1.22 -16.02 -6.77
CA MET A 1 -1.76 -14.66 -7.02
C MET A 1 -1.09 -13.70 -6.04
N ALA A 2 0.12 -13.24 -6.40
CA ALA A 2 0.98 -12.43 -5.51
C ALA A 2 0.71 -10.91 -5.60
N SER A 3 -0.21 -10.48 -6.47
CA SER A 3 -0.50 -9.05 -6.72
C SER A 3 -1.71 -8.50 -5.97
N GLY A 4 -2.39 -9.31 -5.13
CA GLY A 4 -3.55 -8.86 -4.35
C GLY A 4 -4.74 -8.32 -5.16
N VAL A 5 -4.68 -8.35 -6.49
CA VAL A 5 -5.73 -7.84 -7.36
C VAL A 5 -6.92 -8.78 -7.29
N SER A 6 -8.05 -8.31 -6.78
CA SER A 6 -9.29 -9.09 -6.84
C SER A 6 -9.68 -9.28 -8.31
N LEU A 7 -10.28 -10.42 -8.65
CA LEU A 7 -10.84 -10.66 -10.01
C LEU A 7 -11.80 -9.53 -10.44
N GLN A 8 -12.43 -8.85 -9.48
CA GLN A 8 -13.26 -7.67 -9.69
C GLN A 8 -12.46 -6.43 -10.12
N ASP A 9 -11.25 -6.20 -9.62
CA ASP A 9 -10.42 -5.05 -10.03
C ASP A 9 -9.87 -5.21 -11.45
N VAL A 10 -9.55 -6.45 -11.85
CA VAL A 10 -9.21 -6.79 -13.25
C VAL A 10 -10.42 -6.59 -14.17
N ALA A 11 -11.61 -7.05 -13.75
CA ALA A 11 -12.84 -6.88 -14.51
C ALA A 11 -13.28 -5.41 -14.61
N ASN A 12 -13.08 -4.61 -13.56
CA ASN A 12 -13.39 -3.17 -13.53
C ASN A 12 -12.38 -2.34 -14.33
N GLY A 13 -11.11 -2.73 -14.36
CA GLY A 13 -10.09 -2.10 -15.21
C GLY A 13 -10.33 -2.31 -16.71
N LEU A 14 -10.96 -3.43 -17.08
CA LEU A 14 -11.34 -3.71 -18.47
C LEU A 14 -12.56 -2.88 -18.94
N ASN A 15 -13.44 -2.45 -18.03
CA ASN A 15 -14.71 -1.77 -18.35
C ASN A 15 -14.87 -0.38 -17.71
N ALA A 16 -13.79 0.39 -17.55
CA ALA A 16 -13.92 1.79 -17.13
C ALA A 16 -14.73 2.58 -18.19
N PRO A 17 -15.86 3.23 -17.83
CA PRO A 17 -16.63 4.00 -18.79
C PRO A 17 -15.81 5.21 -19.29
N VAL A 18 -16.01 5.58 -20.55
CA VAL A 18 -15.42 6.80 -21.13
C VAL A 18 -15.87 8.00 -20.30
N SER A 19 -14.92 8.88 -19.97
CA SER A 19 -15.22 10.10 -19.22
C SER A 19 -16.02 11.09 -20.08
N HIS A 20 -16.83 11.93 -19.46
CA HIS A 20 -17.43 13.09 -20.14
C HIS A 20 -16.39 14.17 -20.50
N TYR A 21 -15.18 14.08 -19.95
CA TYR A 21 -14.07 15.00 -20.20
C TYR A 21 -13.03 14.40 -21.15
N ARG A 22 -12.45 15.26 -21.98
CA ARG A 22 -11.34 15.00 -22.89
C ARG A 22 -10.12 14.46 -22.16
N PHE A 23 -9.31 13.69 -22.88
CA PHE A 23 -8.11 13.02 -22.40
C PHE A 23 -7.18 13.96 -21.65
N ALA A 24 -6.83 15.12 -22.24
CA ALA A 24 -5.89 16.06 -21.65
C ALA A 24 -6.30 16.49 -20.22
N TYR A 25 -7.59 16.78 -20.02
CA TYR A 25 -8.10 17.15 -18.70
C TYR A 25 -8.07 15.97 -17.72
N VAL A 26 -8.51 14.79 -18.16
CA VAL A 26 -8.55 13.59 -17.32
C VAL A 26 -7.13 13.14 -16.92
N LEU A 27 -6.17 13.22 -17.84
CA LEU A 27 -4.76 12.92 -17.62
C LEU A 27 -4.16 13.81 -16.53
N GLU A 28 -4.38 15.13 -16.61
CA GLU A 28 -3.90 16.07 -15.60
C GLU A 28 -4.50 15.79 -14.21
N ARG A 29 -5.79 15.45 -14.14
CA ARG A 29 -6.41 15.01 -12.88
C ARG A 29 -5.83 13.70 -12.38
N ALA A 30 -5.59 12.73 -13.25
CA ALA A 30 -4.95 11.45 -12.89
C ALA A 30 -3.52 11.67 -12.35
N ARG A 31 -2.75 12.58 -12.95
CA ARG A 31 -1.43 13.00 -12.45
C ARG A 31 -1.50 13.59 -11.06
N GLY A 32 -2.43 14.52 -10.82
CA GLY A 32 -2.62 15.13 -9.49
C GLY A 32 -2.95 14.08 -8.41
N PHE A 33 -3.83 13.13 -8.70
CA PHE A 33 -4.09 12.02 -7.75
C PHE A 33 -2.88 11.12 -7.54
N THR A 34 -2.12 10.84 -8.60
CA THR A 34 -0.91 10.01 -8.52
C THR A 34 0.20 10.70 -7.71
N GLN A 35 0.35 12.03 -7.83
CA GLN A 35 1.25 12.80 -6.98
C GLN A 35 0.88 12.71 -5.49
N MET A 36 -0.42 12.71 -5.18
CA MET A 36 -0.87 12.50 -3.80
C MET A 36 -0.53 11.09 -3.28
N VAL A 37 -0.57 10.07 -4.15
CA VAL A 37 -0.10 8.71 -3.81
C VAL A 37 1.39 8.72 -3.49
N ILE A 38 2.23 9.30 -4.36
CA ILE A 38 3.69 9.40 -4.13
C ILE A 38 3.98 10.11 -2.80
N PHE A 39 3.31 11.23 -2.53
CA PHE A 39 3.45 11.96 -1.28
C PHE A 39 3.10 11.09 -0.06
N LEU A 40 1.94 10.44 -0.05
CA LEU A 40 1.52 9.56 1.04
C LEU A 40 2.44 8.34 1.21
N GLY A 41 2.97 7.80 0.11
CA GLY A 41 3.96 6.71 0.13
C GLY A 41 5.25 7.13 0.83
N SER A 42 5.77 8.32 0.52
CA SER A 42 6.97 8.87 1.18
C SER A 42 6.75 9.14 2.68
N GLN A 43 5.57 9.63 3.04
CA GLN A 43 5.19 9.82 4.44
C GLN A 43 5.07 8.48 5.18
N LEU A 44 4.45 7.48 4.55
CA LEU A 44 4.34 6.15 5.12
C LEU A 44 5.71 5.53 5.37
N LEU A 45 6.64 5.64 4.42
CA LEU A 45 8.01 5.17 4.58
C LEU A 45 8.71 5.84 5.77
N THR A 46 8.55 7.16 5.90
CA THR A 46 9.12 7.92 7.03
C THR A 46 8.52 7.45 8.36
N LEU A 47 7.19 7.25 8.42
CA LEU A 47 6.52 6.77 9.63
C LEU A 47 6.94 5.34 10.01
N LEU A 48 7.12 4.46 9.03
CA LEU A 48 7.64 3.10 9.24
C LEU A 48 9.05 3.13 9.83
N GLN A 49 9.94 3.96 9.28
CA GLN A 49 11.29 4.14 9.81
C GLN A 49 11.27 4.65 11.25
N ARG A 50 10.46 5.68 11.56
CA ARG A 50 10.31 6.22 12.92
C ARG A 50 9.77 5.19 13.92
N ARG A 51 8.77 4.40 13.51
CA ARG A 51 8.23 3.31 14.32
C ARG A 51 9.32 2.30 14.70
N ASP A 52 10.13 1.90 13.72
CA ASP A 52 11.17 0.90 13.91
C ASP A 52 12.33 1.47 14.76
N GLU A 53 12.69 2.75 14.57
CA GLU A 53 13.65 3.49 15.41
C GLU A 53 13.20 3.53 16.89
N GLU A 54 11.95 3.90 17.15
CA GLU A 54 11.38 3.95 18.50
C GLU A 54 11.25 2.57 19.13
N GLY A 55 10.87 1.56 18.33
CA GLY A 55 10.87 0.16 18.75
C GLY A 55 12.25 -0.31 19.21
N LEU A 56 13.30 0.03 18.45
CA LEU A 56 14.67 -0.32 18.79
C LEU A 56 15.18 0.45 20.02
N ALA A 57 14.86 1.75 20.13
CA ALA A 57 15.25 2.56 21.28
C ALA A 57 14.68 2.00 22.59
N ARG A 58 13.39 1.63 22.59
CA ARG A 58 12.73 1.00 23.74
C ARG A 58 13.33 -0.37 24.07
N LEU A 59 13.64 -1.19 23.05
CA LEU A 59 14.29 -2.48 23.25
C LEU A 59 15.67 -2.33 23.91
N LYS A 60 16.51 -1.41 23.39
CA LYS A 60 17.84 -1.14 23.94
C LYS A 60 17.79 -0.69 25.39
N ALA A 61 16.89 0.23 25.74
CA ALA A 61 16.74 0.69 27.12
C ALA A 61 16.34 -0.45 28.07
N GLY A 62 15.44 -1.35 27.66
CA GLY A 62 15.07 -2.52 28.45
C GLY A 62 16.22 -3.53 28.61
N SER A 63 16.98 -3.79 27.54
CA SER A 63 18.16 -4.65 27.61
C SER A 63 19.26 -4.07 28.50
N GLU A 64 19.48 -2.76 28.46
CA GLU A 64 20.43 -2.06 29.32
C GLU A 64 20.09 -2.23 30.80
N LEU A 65 18.83 -2.02 31.18
CA LEU A 65 18.36 -2.27 32.55
C LEU A 65 18.55 -3.72 32.98
N THR A 66 18.33 -4.67 32.06
CA THR A 66 18.57 -6.10 32.34
C THR A 66 20.04 -6.36 32.69
N VAL A 67 20.97 -5.79 31.92
CA VAL A 67 22.41 -5.90 32.17
C VAL A 67 22.80 -5.20 33.47
N MET A 68 22.31 -3.98 33.71
CA MET A 68 22.62 -3.24 34.92
C MET A 68 22.14 -3.96 36.19
N ASN A 69 20.97 -4.61 36.16
CA ASN A 69 20.48 -5.42 37.27
C ASN A 69 21.35 -6.67 37.51
N ALA A 70 21.85 -7.33 36.46
CA ALA A 70 22.80 -8.43 36.63
C ALA A 70 24.11 -7.98 37.28
N VAL A 71 24.64 -6.81 36.89
CA VAL A 71 25.85 -6.22 37.51
C VAL A 71 25.60 -5.84 38.97
N LYS A 72 24.39 -5.38 39.31
CA LYS A 72 24.01 -5.08 40.69
C LYS A 72 24.14 -6.31 41.59
N GLU A 73 23.67 -7.47 41.15
CA GLU A 73 23.81 -8.73 41.91
C GLU A 73 25.27 -9.07 42.17
N ALA A 74 26.15 -8.91 41.16
CA ALA A 74 27.59 -9.11 41.35
C ALA A 74 28.19 -8.15 42.39
N LYS A 75 27.75 -6.88 42.42
CA LYS A 75 28.19 -5.90 43.43
C LYS A 75 27.68 -6.22 44.83
N ILE A 76 26.46 -6.75 44.96
CA ILE A 76 25.92 -7.22 46.24
C ILE A 76 26.78 -8.37 46.78
N LEU A 77 27.12 -9.33 45.91
CA LEU A 77 28.01 -10.44 46.27
C LEU A 77 29.40 -9.96 46.70
N ALA A 78 29.98 -8.97 46.02
CA ALA A 78 31.27 -8.39 46.40
C ALA A 78 31.24 -7.74 47.79
N VAL A 79 30.14 -7.04 48.15
CA VAL A 79 29.95 -6.51 49.51
C VAL A 79 29.85 -7.65 50.53
N ALA A 80 29.08 -8.70 50.23
CA ALA A 80 28.93 -9.85 51.11
C ALA A 80 30.25 -10.60 51.32
N GLU A 81 31.06 -10.75 50.27
CA GLU A 81 32.40 -11.34 50.34
C GLU A 81 33.33 -10.53 51.27
N ASN A 82 33.31 -9.20 51.16
CA ASN A 82 34.10 -8.36 52.06
C ASN A 82 33.65 -8.48 53.53
N VAL A 83 32.34 -8.57 53.78
CA VAL A 83 31.80 -8.81 55.14
C VAL A 83 32.29 -10.15 55.69
N ALA A 84 32.23 -11.22 54.90
CA ALA A 84 32.73 -12.53 55.30
C ALA A 84 34.25 -12.51 55.57
N SER A 85 35.02 -11.81 54.73
CA SER A 85 36.45 -11.60 54.92
C SER A 85 36.76 -10.85 56.22
N PHE A 86 36.00 -9.80 56.53
CA PHE A 86 36.13 -9.06 57.80
C PHE A 86 35.81 -9.94 59.02
N GLU A 87 34.77 -10.78 58.94
CA GLU A 87 34.43 -11.73 60.00
C GLU A 87 35.55 -12.77 60.21
N ALA A 88 36.15 -13.28 59.13
CA ALA A 88 37.30 -14.17 59.20
C ALA A 88 38.50 -13.49 59.90
N LEU A 89 38.79 -12.23 59.58
CA LEU A 89 39.84 -11.45 60.27
C LEU A 89 39.53 -11.27 61.77
N LYS A 90 38.27 -11.00 62.12
CA LYS A 90 37.84 -10.89 63.53
C LYS A 90 38.05 -12.21 64.28
N LYS A 91 37.73 -13.35 63.66
CA LYS A 91 38.00 -14.67 64.23
C LYS A 91 39.50 -14.95 64.37
N SER A 92 40.32 -14.56 63.39
CA SER A 92 41.78 -14.64 63.49
C SER A 92 42.32 -13.81 64.67
N ARG A 93 41.76 -12.61 64.89
CA ARG A 93 42.14 -11.76 66.03
C ARG A 93 41.79 -12.41 67.37
N GLU A 94 40.63 -13.05 67.46
CA GLU A 94 40.18 -13.78 68.65
C GLU A 94 41.17 -14.89 69.02
N VAL A 95 41.65 -15.65 68.03
CA VAL A 95 42.70 -16.67 68.22
C VAL A 95 43.98 -16.07 68.79
N SER A 96 44.50 -14.97 68.21
CA SER A 96 45.70 -14.29 68.73
C SER A 96 45.46 -13.69 70.13
N ALA A 97 44.24 -13.23 70.44
CA ALA A 97 43.87 -12.73 71.77
C ALA A 97 43.86 -13.85 72.82
N THR A 98 43.26 -14.99 72.52
CA THR A 98 43.30 -16.18 73.40
C THR A 98 44.74 -16.63 73.63
N ARG A 99 45.59 -16.60 72.59
CA ARG A 99 47.03 -16.91 72.72
C ARG A 99 47.73 -15.95 73.67
N LYS A 100 47.48 -14.64 73.56
CA LYS A 100 48.03 -13.63 74.47
C LYS A 100 47.56 -13.86 75.91
N GLU A 101 46.26 -14.04 76.12
CA GLU A 101 45.66 -14.25 77.44
C GLU A 101 46.23 -15.51 78.12
N PHE A 102 46.43 -16.59 77.36
CA PHE A 102 47.07 -17.80 77.84
C PHE A 102 48.49 -17.55 78.35
N TYR A 103 49.35 -16.89 77.56
CA TYR A 103 50.73 -16.61 77.96
C TYR A 103 50.84 -15.57 79.08
N ASP A 104 49.97 -14.54 79.08
CA ASP A 104 49.87 -13.58 80.20
C ASP A 104 49.40 -14.25 81.49
N GLY A 105 48.48 -15.20 81.40
CA GLY A 105 48.03 -16.03 82.51
C GLY A 105 49.16 -16.86 83.10
N LEU A 106 49.97 -17.51 82.26
CA LEU A 106 51.16 -18.26 82.69
C LEU A 106 52.19 -17.37 83.38
N LEU A 107 52.44 -16.16 82.86
CA LEU A 107 53.37 -15.19 83.46
C LEU A 107 52.89 -14.68 84.83
N LYS A 108 51.58 -14.44 84.99
CA LYS A 108 50.98 -13.99 86.25
C LYS A 108 50.93 -15.08 87.31
N ALA A 109 50.59 -16.31 86.91
CA ALA A 109 50.56 -17.46 87.81
C ALA A 109 51.95 -17.78 88.37
N GLY A 110 53.01 -17.48 87.59
CA GLY A 110 54.39 -17.74 87.97
C GLY A 110 54.65 -19.24 88.13
N LEU A 111 55.54 -19.59 89.05
CA LEU A 111 55.81 -20.99 89.38
C LEU A 111 54.55 -21.64 89.96
N ASN A 112 54.15 -22.78 89.41
CA ASN A 112 53.05 -23.55 89.97
C ASN A 112 53.44 -24.17 91.33
N GLN A 113 52.46 -24.71 92.06
CA GLN A 113 52.71 -25.21 93.42
C GLN A 113 53.76 -26.34 93.44
N ALA A 114 53.66 -27.30 92.52
CA ALA A 114 54.63 -28.40 92.42
C ALA A 114 56.04 -27.92 92.06
N GLU A 115 56.17 -26.85 91.28
CA GLU A 115 57.46 -26.24 90.92
C GLU A 115 58.09 -25.50 92.12
N LYS A 116 57.26 -24.84 92.95
CA LYS A 116 57.70 -24.24 94.22
C LYS A 116 58.15 -25.30 95.21
N ASP A 117 57.34 -26.35 95.38
CA ASP A 117 57.64 -27.49 96.25
C ASP A 117 58.91 -28.21 95.77
N SER A 118 59.16 -28.30 94.46
CA SER A 118 60.39 -28.87 93.89
C SER A 118 61.64 -28.04 94.22
N ILE A 119 61.54 -26.71 94.18
CA ILE A 119 62.64 -25.81 94.59
C ILE A 119 62.87 -25.94 96.10
N GLU A 120 61.81 -26.00 96.90
CA GLU A 120 61.88 -26.16 98.35
C GLU A 120 62.48 -27.51 98.76
N ALA A 121 62.03 -28.62 98.16
CA ALA A 121 62.61 -29.93 98.39
C ALA A 121 64.10 -30.00 98.02
N LYS A 122 64.53 -29.34 96.93
CA LYS A 122 65.95 -29.22 96.56
C LYS A 122 66.74 -28.37 97.57
N ARG A 123 66.16 -27.29 98.10
CA ARG A 123 66.76 -26.48 99.17
C ARG A 123 66.92 -27.29 100.46
N ASP A 124 65.88 -28.01 100.85
CA ASP A 124 65.86 -28.79 102.08
C ASP A 124 66.81 -30.00 102.00
N THR A 125 66.95 -30.61 100.81
CA THR A 125 68.00 -31.61 100.53
C THR A 125 69.40 -31.04 100.72
N GLY A 126 69.66 -29.81 100.23
CA GLY A 126 70.95 -29.13 100.47
C GLY A 126 71.22 -28.82 101.95
N LEU A 127 70.21 -28.48 102.74
CA LEU A 127 70.35 -28.31 104.20
C LEU A 127 70.66 -29.64 104.89
N LEU A 128 70.03 -30.73 104.47
CA LEU A 128 70.33 -32.07 104.96
C LEU A 128 71.77 -32.51 104.59
N ASP A 129 72.27 -32.16 103.41
CA ASP A 129 73.65 -32.39 102.99
C ASP A 129 74.69 -31.66 103.88
N ILE A 130 74.37 -30.45 104.36
CA ILE A 130 75.19 -29.74 105.35
C ILE A 130 75.20 -30.48 106.69
N VAL A 131 74.03 -30.95 107.14
CA VAL A 131 73.89 -31.69 108.39
C VAL A 131 74.60 -33.04 108.34
N THR A 132 74.53 -33.77 107.22
CA THR A 132 75.27 -35.03 107.03
C THR A 132 76.78 -34.76 106.93
N GLY A 133 77.21 -33.69 106.26
CA GLY A 133 78.61 -33.26 106.22
C GLY A 133 79.18 -32.95 107.61
N ILE A 134 78.45 -32.20 108.44
CA ILE A 134 78.81 -31.94 109.85
C ILE A 134 78.80 -33.23 110.67
N GLY A 135 77.79 -34.09 110.47
CA GLY A 135 77.67 -35.38 111.16
C GLY A 135 78.85 -36.31 110.89
N HIS A 136 79.35 -36.38 109.65
CA HIS A 136 80.54 -37.14 109.29
C HIS A 136 81.82 -36.54 109.88
N LEU A 137 81.89 -35.22 110.03
CA LEU A 137 83.03 -34.53 110.66
C LEU A 137 83.09 -34.77 112.18
N TYR A 138 81.92 -34.81 112.85
CA TYR A 138 81.82 -35.23 114.25
C TYR A 138 82.10 -36.72 114.44
N ALA A 139 81.64 -37.58 113.53
CA ALA A 139 81.99 -39.00 113.53
C ALA A 139 83.52 -39.19 113.41
N ALA A 140 84.19 -38.42 112.53
CA ALA A 140 85.65 -38.46 112.38
C ALA A 140 86.40 -38.13 113.69
N GLN A 141 85.88 -37.21 114.52
CA GLN A 141 86.45 -36.89 115.85
C GLN A 141 86.16 -37.96 116.90
N LEU A 142 84.95 -38.54 116.91
CA LEU A 142 84.58 -39.58 117.88
C LEU A 142 85.31 -40.91 117.62
N HIS A 143 85.65 -41.22 116.37
CA HIS A 143 86.47 -42.38 116.03
C HIS A 143 87.94 -42.27 116.50
N LEU A 144 88.38 -41.10 116.97
CA LEU A 144 89.72 -40.88 117.55
C LEU A 144 89.77 -41.12 119.07
N ILE A 145 88.64 -41.32 119.75
CA ILE A 145 88.58 -41.58 121.21
C ILE A 145 88.64 -43.09 121.47
N PRO A 146 89.66 -43.60 122.20
CA PRO A 146 89.71 -45.02 122.58
C PRO A 146 88.64 -45.33 123.63
N SER A 147 87.96 -46.47 123.49
CA SER A 147 86.94 -46.92 124.45
C SER A 147 87.59 -47.58 125.67
N PHE A 148 86.99 -47.37 126.86
CA PHE A 148 87.44 -47.96 128.12
C PHE A 148 86.32 -48.77 128.78
N SER A 149 86.69 -49.88 129.44
CA SER A 149 85.79 -50.80 130.17
C SER A 149 86.29 -50.98 131.60
N ILE A 150 85.44 -50.81 132.62
CA ILE A 150 85.75 -51.03 134.04
C ILE A 150 84.60 -51.79 134.72
N GLY A 151 84.92 -52.84 135.50
CA GLY A 151 83.99 -53.57 136.37
C GLY A 151 84.69 -54.16 137.60
N ILE A 152 84.01 -54.18 138.76
CA ILE A 152 84.42 -54.87 140.00
C ILE A 152 83.20 -55.45 140.74
N ALA A 153 83.35 -56.69 141.23
CA ALA A 153 82.47 -57.44 142.12
C ALA A 153 83.21 -57.81 143.44
N GLY A 154 82.57 -57.65 144.62
CA GLY A 154 82.82 -58.42 145.88
C GLY A 154 84.02 -58.11 146.82
N PHE A 155 83.69 -57.86 148.11
CA PHE A 155 84.40 -57.91 149.42
C PHE A 155 85.96 -57.98 149.51
N GLY A 156 86.61 -56.83 149.80
CA GLY A 156 87.81 -56.75 150.67
C GLY A 156 89.26 -56.69 150.08
N GLY A 157 89.62 -55.68 149.25
CA GLY A 157 91.01 -55.15 149.13
C GLY A 157 91.71 -55.03 147.73
N SER A 158 91.72 -53.79 147.16
CA SER A 158 92.55 -53.17 146.06
C SER A 158 92.35 -53.54 144.55
N PRO A 159 92.38 -52.57 143.59
CA PRO A 159 91.87 -52.69 142.20
C PRO A 159 92.94 -52.84 141.08
N ASN A 160 92.52 -53.28 139.88
CA ASN A 160 93.35 -53.35 138.66
C ASN A 160 92.57 -52.94 137.38
N VAL A 161 93.27 -52.24 136.47
CA VAL A 161 92.78 -51.62 135.20
C VAL A 161 93.54 -52.22 134.01
N SER A 162 92.89 -52.44 132.86
CA SER A 162 93.56 -52.82 131.59
C SER A 162 93.11 -51.94 130.40
N MET A 163 94.04 -51.69 129.46
CA MET A 163 93.85 -50.92 128.21
C MET A 163 94.29 -51.76 126.99
N SER A 164 93.55 -51.63 125.87
CA SER A 164 93.89 -52.21 124.56
C SER A 164 93.68 -51.16 123.45
N VAL A 165 94.61 -51.04 122.50
CA VAL A 165 94.57 -50.12 121.35
C VAL A 165 94.80 -50.93 120.06
N GLY A 166 93.86 -50.91 119.11
CA GLY A 166 93.91 -51.68 117.84
C GLY A 166 93.36 -50.92 116.62
N GLY A 167 93.91 -51.23 115.43
CA GLY A 167 93.87 -50.44 114.18
C GLY A 167 92.57 -50.31 113.36
N SER A 168 91.38 -50.36 113.96
CA SER A 168 90.09 -50.07 113.28
C SER A 168 89.79 -48.57 113.11
N ASN A 169 90.60 -47.69 113.73
CA ASN A 169 90.27 -46.27 113.88
C ASN A 169 90.81 -45.37 112.74
N ALA A 170 91.82 -45.82 111.97
CA ALA A 170 92.42 -45.01 110.89
C ALA A 170 91.65 -45.07 109.55
N ALA A 171 91.18 -46.26 109.13
CA ALA A 171 90.40 -46.41 107.90
C ALA A 171 89.01 -45.73 107.99
N SER A 172 88.42 -45.75 109.18
CA SER A 172 87.11 -45.14 109.49
C SER A 172 87.16 -43.60 109.52
N ALA A 173 88.30 -43.01 109.87
CA ALA A 173 88.52 -41.57 109.82
C ALA A 173 88.68 -41.06 108.37
N VAL A 174 89.39 -41.81 107.52
CA VAL A 174 89.54 -41.48 106.09
C VAL A 174 88.23 -41.64 105.33
N SER A 175 87.44 -42.68 105.61
CA SER A 175 86.11 -42.84 104.99
C SER A 175 85.13 -41.76 105.44
N SER A 176 85.19 -41.30 106.70
CA SER A 176 84.36 -40.18 107.20
C SER A 176 84.78 -38.84 106.60
N PHE A 177 86.09 -38.62 106.35
CA PHE A 177 86.59 -37.44 105.63
C PHE A 177 86.21 -37.46 104.14
N LEU A 178 86.33 -38.61 103.47
CA LEU A 178 85.87 -38.74 102.08
C LEU A 178 84.35 -38.62 101.96
N ALA A 179 83.59 -39.03 102.99
CA ALA A 179 82.16 -38.79 103.09
C ALA A 179 81.83 -37.30 103.31
N SER A 180 82.64 -36.53 104.06
CA SER A 180 82.45 -35.08 104.16
C SER A 180 82.78 -34.35 102.84
N VAL A 181 83.81 -34.79 102.11
CA VAL A 181 84.10 -34.29 100.74
C VAL A 181 82.98 -34.69 99.76
N GLY A 182 82.40 -35.89 99.93
CA GLY A 182 81.22 -36.33 99.18
C GLY A 182 79.96 -35.50 99.49
N ALA A 183 79.75 -35.12 100.75
CA ALA A 183 78.66 -34.23 101.17
C ALA A 183 78.85 -32.80 100.64
N GLU A 184 80.08 -32.27 100.65
CA GLU A 184 80.41 -30.97 100.06
C GLU A 184 80.20 -30.97 98.53
N LYS A 185 80.61 -32.04 97.84
CA LYS A 185 80.32 -32.25 96.41
C LYS A 185 78.80 -32.32 96.16
N SER A 186 78.06 -33.07 96.98
CA SER A 186 76.59 -33.18 96.89
C SER A 186 75.89 -31.83 97.06
N LEU A 187 76.39 -30.99 97.97
CA LEU A 187 75.90 -29.62 98.17
C LEU A 187 76.17 -28.72 96.95
N LEU A 188 77.38 -28.78 96.38
CA LEU A 188 77.73 -28.06 95.14
C LEU A 188 76.91 -28.54 93.93
N GLU A 189 76.63 -29.84 93.84
CA GLU A 189 75.81 -30.43 92.80
C GLU A 189 74.32 -30.04 92.96
N THR A 190 73.79 -30.08 94.18
CA THR A 190 72.42 -29.64 94.51
C THR A 190 72.22 -28.14 94.24
N SER A 191 73.19 -27.29 94.60
CA SER A 191 73.13 -25.85 94.30
C SER A 191 73.25 -25.57 92.79
N SER A 192 74.13 -26.26 92.08
CA SER A 192 74.23 -26.20 90.62
C SER A 192 72.92 -26.61 89.94
N GLN A 193 72.30 -27.71 90.37
CA GLN A 193 71.00 -28.17 89.88
C GLN A 193 69.87 -27.18 90.20
N LEU A 194 69.89 -26.55 91.38
CA LEU A 194 68.94 -25.50 91.76
C LEU A 194 69.10 -24.26 90.84
N TYR A 195 70.33 -23.82 90.57
CA TYR A 195 70.60 -22.73 89.62
C TYR A 195 70.19 -23.08 88.19
N ALA A 196 70.48 -24.29 87.72
CA ALA A 196 70.05 -24.77 86.39
C ALA A 196 68.51 -24.83 86.28
N THR A 197 67.84 -25.29 87.35
CA THR A 197 66.37 -25.34 87.44
C THR A 197 65.78 -23.93 87.42
N SER A 198 66.34 -23.00 88.21
CA SER A 198 65.95 -21.59 88.25
C SER A 198 66.16 -20.89 86.90
N ALA A 199 67.33 -21.09 86.27
CA ALA A 199 67.63 -20.54 84.95
C ALA A 199 66.66 -21.06 83.88
N THR A 200 66.25 -22.33 83.95
CA THR A 200 65.23 -22.90 83.05
C THR A 200 63.87 -22.24 83.23
N TYR A 201 63.45 -21.97 84.48
CA TYR A 201 62.22 -21.23 84.75
C TYR A 201 62.29 -19.77 84.28
N ILE A 202 63.43 -19.10 84.44
CA ILE A 202 63.64 -17.73 83.95
C ILE A 202 63.59 -17.69 82.42
N ARG A 203 64.29 -18.59 81.71
CA ARG A 203 64.25 -18.66 80.24
C ARG A 203 62.85 -18.99 79.72
N ARG A 204 62.13 -19.87 80.39
CA ARG A 204 60.73 -20.16 80.07
C ARG A 204 59.83 -18.94 80.25
N ALA A 205 60.02 -18.17 81.32
CA ALA A 205 59.28 -16.93 81.54
C ALA A 205 59.63 -15.87 80.48
N GLU A 206 60.89 -15.78 80.05
CA GLU A 206 61.30 -14.93 78.92
C GLU A 206 60.65 -15.37 77.60
N ASP A 207 60.58 -16.68 77.33
CA ASP A 207 59.90 -17.23 76.15
C ASP A 207 58.39 -16.97 76.19
N TRP A 208 57.72 -17.17 77.32
CA TRP A 208 56.31 -16.83 77.49
C TRP A 208 56.04 -15.35 77.28
N LYS A 209 56.93 -14.49 77.81
CA LYS A 209 56.87 -13.03 77.59
C LYS A 209 57.04 -12.68 76.10
N PHE A 210 57.98 -13.34 75.42
CA PHE A 210 58.18 -13.15 73.98
C PHE A 210 56.96 -13.61 73.16
N GLN A 211 56.37 -14.76 73.50
CA GLN A 211 55.15 -15.26 72.84
C GLN A 211 53.93 -14.36 73.08
N SER A 212 53.78 -13.81 74.30
CA SER A 212 52.75 -12.79 74.59
C SER A 212 52.95 -11.53 73.74
N LEU A 213 54.20 -11.04 73.63
CA LEU A 213 54.52 -9.88 72.79
C LEU A 213 54.28 -10.14 71.29
N ILE A 214 54.61 -11.32 70.78
CA ILE A 214 54.29 -11.70 69.39
C ILE A 214 52.79 -11.68 69.17
N ALA A 215 52.02 -12.33 70.06
CA ALA A 215 50.56 -12.37 69.96
C ALA A 215 49.97 -10.95 69.99
N GLU A 216 50.51 -10.05 70.82
CA GLU A 216 50.14 -8.64 70.83
C GLU A 216 50.45 -7.92 69.50
N LYS A 217 51.62 -8.14 68.91
CA LYS A 217 51.98 -7.55 67.61
C LYS A 217 51.15 -8.13 66.47
N GLU A 218 50.83 -9.42 66.50
CA GLU A 218 49.96 -10.09 65.55
C GLU A 218 48.52 -9.54 65.63
N MET A 219 47.99 -9.35 66.84
CA MET A 219 46.71 -8.66 67.04
C MET A 219 46.72 -7.25 66.44
N ALA A 220 47.78 -6.46 66.69
CA ALA A 220 47.91 -5.12 66.13
C ALA A 220 48.00 -5.10 64.60
N HIS A 221 48.62 -6.10 63.99
CA HIS A 221 48.67 -6.28 62.54
C HIS A 221 47.28 -6.64 61.98
N ILE A 222 46.58 -7.60 62.60
CA ILE A 222 45.21 -7.97 62.21
C ILE A 222 44.27 -6.77 62.38
N ASP A 223 44.43 -5.95 63.43
CA ASP A 223 43.67 -4.73 63.63
C ASP A 223 43.84 -3.76 62.45
N LYS A 224 45.05 -3.62 61.91
CA LYS A 224 45.29 -2.82 60.69
C LYS A 224 44.67 -3.43 59.44
N GLN A 225 44.69 -4.75 59.29
CA GLN A 225 44.00 -5.43 58.19
C GLN A 225 42.47 -5.28 58.29
N MET A 226 41.92 -5.31 59.50
CA MET A 226 40.50 -5.06 59.76
C MET A 226 40.12 -3.61 59.41
N GLU A 227 40.96 -2.61 59.75
CA GLU A 227 40.76 -1.22 59.32
C GLU A 227 40.75 -1.09 57.79
N ALA A 228 41.72 -1.71 57.10
CA ALA A 228 41.77 -1.71 55.64
C ALA A 228 40.55 -2.38 55.02
N SER A 229 40.14 -3.54 55.55
CA SER A 229 38.95 -4.27 55.09
C SER A 229 37.67 -3.44 55.30
N LYS A 230 37.56 -2.69 56.41
CA LYS A 230 36.45 -1.78 56.66
C LYS A 230 36.37 -0.65 55.63
N VAL A 231 37.51 -0.07 55.24
CA VAL A 231 37.57 0.94 54.17
C VAL A 231 37.19 0.34 52.82
N ALA A 232 37.67 -0.87 52.50
CA ALA A 232 37.29 -1.58 51.28
C ALA A 232 35.77 -1.86 51.23
N GLY A 233 35.17 -2.28 52.36
CA GLY A 233 33.72 -2.46 52.47
C GLY A 233 32.93 -1.17 52.27
N GLN A 234 33.41 -0.04 52.81
CA GLN A 234 32.82 1.28 52.55
C GLN A 234 32.90 1.66 51.06
N MET A 235 34.02 1.39 50.40
CA MET A 235 34.20 1.64 48.97
C MET A 235 33.23 0.80 48.13
N LEU A 236 33.14 -0.51 48.38
CA LEU A 236 32.20 -1.40 47.68
C LEU A 236 30.74 -1.00 47.90
N THR A 237 30.40 -0.58 49.13
CA THR A 237 29.06 -0.07 49.45
C THR A 237 28.75 1.23 48.71
N ALA A 238 29.72 2.14 48.62
CA ALA A 238 29.58 3.38 47.86
C ALA A 238 29.45 3.10 46.35
N GLU A 239 30.18 2.13 45.82
CA GLU A 239 30.10 1.71 44.43
C GLU A 239 28.75 1.06 44.10
N LEU A 240 28.23 0.21 45.00
CA LEU A 240 26.87 -0.35 44.90
C LEU A 240 25.82 0.78 44.91
N LYS A 241 25.98 1.78 45.78
CA LYS A 241 25.08 2.93 45.84
C LYS A 241 25.11 3.74 44.54
N ALA A 242 26.30 4.05 44.02
CA ALA A 242 26.46 4.74 42.75
C ALA A 242 25.82 3.96 41.59
N HIS A 243 26.02 2.64 41.55
CA HIS A 243 25.40 1.78 40.54
C HIS A 243 23.87 1.74 40.65
N ASN A 244 23.32 1.72 41.87
CA ASN A 244 21.88 1.85 42.08
C ASN A 244 21.33 3.19 41.57
N THR A 245 22.08 4.29 41.75
CA THR A 245 21.70 5.58 41.17
C THR A 245 21.67 5.52 39.64
N SER A 246 22.68 4.92 39.00
CA SER A 246 22.67 4.72 37.54
C SER A 246 21.46 3.89 37.06
N ILE A 247 21.06 2.86 37.81
CA ILE A 247 19.84 2.08 37.51
C ILE A 247 18.59 2.97 37.59
N VAL A 248 18.48 3.84 38.60
CA VAL A 248 17.34 4.76 38.74
C VAL A 248 17.26 5.72 37.55
N GLU A 249 18.38 6.33 37.17
CA GLU A 249 18.44 7.22 36.00
C GLU A 249 18.07 6.51 34.71
N ALA A 250 18.62 5.31 34.46
CA ALA A 250 18.28 4.49 33.30
C ALA A 250 16.79 4.09 33.30
N THR A 251 16.22 3.80 34.47
CA THR A 251 14.80 3.45 34.63
C THR A 251 13.91 4.65 34.30
N SER A 252 14.29 5.86 34.74
CA SER A 252 13.58 7.09 34.40
C SER A 252 13.65 7.38 32.89
N ALA A 253 14.79 7.17 32.24
CA ALA A 253 14.92 7.32 30.79
C ALA A 253 14.04 6.30 30.02
N GLU A 254 14.00 5.04 30.47
CA GLU A 254 13.14 3.99 29.90
C GLU A 254 11.65 4.34 30.05
N THR A 255 11.27 4.81 31.24
CA THR A 255 9.89 5.25 31.54
C THR A 255 9.48 6.45 30.66
N TYR A 256 10.41 7.38 30.42
CA TYR A 256 10.19 8.49 29.51
C TYR A 256 9.96 8.01 28.07
N LEU A 257 10.75 7.05 27.57
CA LEU A 257 10.55 6.49 26.22
C LEU A 257 9.17 5.84 26.04
N ARG A 258 8.58 5.28 27.10
CA ARG A 258 7.21 4.75 27.08
C ARG A 258 6.13 5.82 27.15
N SER A 259 6.35 6.86 27.94
CA SER A 259 5.33 7.87 28.27
C SER A 259 5.35 9.11 27.37
N LYS A 260 6.45 9.38 26.66
CA LYS A 260 6.54 10.49 25.70
C LYS A 260 5.44 10.38 24.65
N TYR A 261 4.99 11.53 24.14
CA TYR A 261 3.89 11.57 23.17
C TYR A 261 4.22 10.84 21.86
N THR A 262 5.41 11.10 21.29
CA THR A 262 5.91 10.42 20.08
C THR A 262 6.53 9.06 20.42
N ASN A 263 5.73 8.20 21.06
CA ASN A 263 6.12 6.83 21.39
C ASN A 263 5.84 5.88 20.21
N LYS A 264 6.22 4.61 20.40
CA LYS A 264 5.99 3.54 19.42
C LYS A 264 4.51 3.41 19.08
N GLU A 265 3.63 3.45 20.08
CA GLU A 265 2.19 3.26 19.92
C GLU A 265 1.55 4.35 19.04
N LEU A 266 2.00 5.61 19.16
CA LEU A 266 1.57 6.69 18.26
C LEU A 266 1.97 6.40 16.81
N PHE A 267 3.21 5.96 16.58
CA PHE A 267 3.68 5.62 15.24
C PHE A 267 2.98 4.37 14.68
N ASP A 268 2.69 3.36 15.51
CA ASP A 268 1.88 2.19 15.11
C ASP A 268 0.49 2.63 14.62
N TRP A 269 -0.18 3.51 15.36
CA TRP A 269 -1.46 4.09 14.96
C TRP A 269 -1.35 4.92 13.68
N ALA A 270 -0.34 5.78 13.58
CA ALA A 270 -0.11 6.65 12.42
C ALA A 270 0.16 5.83 11.15
N VAL A 271 0.97 4.77 11.24
CA VAL A 271 1.21 3.82 10.14
C VAL A 271 -0.11 3.19 9.67
N GLY A 272 -0.95 2.70 10.59
CA GLY A 272 -2.24 2.10 10.25
C GLY A 272 -3.19 3.08 9.55
N ARG A 273 -3.29 4.32 10.06
CA ARG A 273 -4.14 5.35 9.47
C ARG A 273 -3.63 5.80 8.10
N THR A 274 -2.34 6.07 7.98
CA THR A 274 -1.72 6.50 6.72
C THR A 274 -1.79 5.40 5.67
N THR A 275 -1.60 4.13 6.03
CA THR A 275 -1.75 3.00 5.09
C THR A 275 -3.15 2.94 4.50
N THR A 276 -4.18 3.16 5.32
CA THR A 276 -5.59 3.16 4.88
C THR A 276 -5.85 4.28 3.88
N THR A 277 -5.39 5.50 4.19
CA THR A 277 -5.54 6.67 3.31
C THR A 277 -4.70 6.52 2.03
N TYR A 278 -3.50 5.97 2.14
CA TYR A 278 -2.59 5.69 1.02
C TYR A 278 -3.23 4.73 0.01
N PHE A 279 -3.77 3.61 0.47
CA PHE A 279 -4.45 2.65 -0.40
C PHE A 279 -5.71 3.24 -1.06
N GLY A 280 -6.51 4.01 -0.30
CA GLY A 280 -7.68 4.69 -0.87
C GLY A 280 -7.31 5.72 -1.95
N ALA A 281 -6.24 6.49 -1.73
CA ALA A 281 -5.70 7.41 -2.72
C ALA A 281 -5.20 6.67 -3.97
N PHE A 282 -4.50 5.55 -3.80
CA PHE A 282 -4.05 4.70 -4.90
C PHE A 282 -5.22 4.17 -5.74
N GLN A 283 -6.27 3.65 -5.11
CA GLN A 283 -7.45 3.17 -5.82
C GLN A 283 -8.11 4.28 -6.66
N LEU A 284 -8.17 5.50 -6.13
CA LEU A 284 -8.72 6.64 -6.86
C LEU A 284 -7.83 7.04 -8.04
N ALA A 285 -6.52 7.14 -7.82
CA ALA A 285 -5.54 7.44 -8.86
C ALA A 285 -5.57 6.39 -9.98
N PHE A 286 -5.60 5.11 -9.64
CA PHE A 286 -5.66 4.01 -10.59
C PHE A 286 -6.95 4.04 -11.43
N ARG A 287 -8.11 4.28 -10.81
CA ARG A 287 -9.38 4.45 -11.55
C ARG A 287 -9.32 5.62 -12.53
N MET A 288 -8.72 6.74 -12.13
CA MET A 288 -8.54 7.90 -13.00
C MET A 288 -7.55 7.65 -14.14
N ALA A 289 -6.47 6.92 -13.88
CA ALA A 289 -5.52 6.49 -14.90
C ALA A 289 -6.19 5.57 -15.94
N LYS A 290 -7.01 4.61 -15.50
CA LYS A 290 -7.80 3.76 -16.40
C LYS A 290 -8.81 4.54 -17.22
N ARG A 291 -9.43 5.58 -16.66
CA ARG A 291 -10.28 6.50 -17.42
C ARG A 291 -9.49 7.31 -18.44
N ALA A 292 -8.29 7.79 -18.09
CA ALA A 292 -7.41 8.48 -19.04
C ALA A 292 -7.02 7.56 -20.21
N GLU A 293 -6.66 6.30 -19.92
CA GLU A 293 -6.39 5.27 -20.94
C GLU A 293 -7.58 5.10 -21.90
N ARG A 294 -8.81 5.02 -21.36
CA ARG A 294 -10.03 4.90 -22.17
C ARG A 294 -10.34 6.16 -22.97
N CYS A 295 -10.09 7.35 -22.42
CA CYS A 295 -10.20 8.60 -23.19
C CYS A 295 -9.19 8.64 -24.34
N LEU A 296 -7.94 8.19 -24.12
CA LEU A 296 -6.93 8.12 -25.18
C LEU A 296 -7.37 7.18 -26.32
N GLN A 297 -7.83 5.98 -25.97
CA GLN A 297 -8.37 5.01 -26.93
C GLN A 297 -9.59 5.58 -27.66
N PHE A 298 -10.45 6.31 -26.94
CA PHE A 298 -11.60 6.99 -27.53
C PHE A 298 -11.16 8.09 -28.50
N GLU A 299 -10.30 9.03 -28.14
CA GLU A 299 -9.88 10.10 -29.04
C GLU A 299 -9.12 9.57 -30.27
N LEU A 300 -8.19 8.62 -30.08
CA LEU A 300 -7.39 8.07 -31.19
C LEU A 300 -8.12 7.00 -32.02
N GLY A 301 -9.20 6.45 -31.49
CA GLY A 301 -9.98 5.34 -32.07
C GLY A 301 -9.19 4.04 -32.27
N ASP A 302 -8.17 3.82 -31.43
CA ASP A 302 -7.37 2.59 -31.38
C ASP A 302 -7.77 1.76 -30.16
N TYR A 303 -8.52 0.68 -30.41
CA TYR A 303 -8.98 -0.27 -29.40
C TYR A 303 -8.23 -1.60 -29.44
N SER A 304 -7.18 -1.71 -30.28
CA SER A 304 -6.47 -2.96 -30.54
C SER A 304 -5.60 -3.46 -29.39
N GLY A 305 -5.56 -2.72 -28.27
CA GLY A 305 -4.83 -3.10 -27.05
C GLY A 305 -3.29 -3.06 -27.15
N THR A 306 -2.74 -2.93 -28.36
CA THR A 306 -1.29 -3.00 -28.61
C THR A 306 -0.57 -1.67 -28.45
N GLY A 307 -1.26 -0.55 -28.63
CA GLY A 307 -0.66 0.79 -28.60
C GLY A 307 -1.05 1.68 -27.43
N ALA A 308 -2.11 1.33 -26.67
CA ALA A 308 -2.74 2.21 -25.67
C ALA A 308 -2.89 1.59 -24.28
N ALA A 309 -2.56 0.31 -24.09
CA ALA A 309 -2.63 -0.37 -22.79
C ALA A 309 -1.38 -0.11 -21.93
N ALA A 310 -1.03 1.17 -21.75
CA ALA A 310 0.13 1.55 -20.94
C ALA A 310 -0.10 1.29 -19.44
N VAL A 311 -1.35 1.44 -18.97
CA VAL A 311 -1.69 1.24 -17.56
C VAL A 311 -1.86 -0.25 -17.29
N LYS A 312 -0.88 -0.83 -16.60
CA LYS A 312 -0.85 -2.25 -16.22
C LYS A 312 -1.75 -2.50 -15.02
N ASN A 313 -2.10 -3.77 -14.82
CA ASN A 313 -2.68 -4.19 -13.55
C ASN A 313 -1.55 -4.60 -12.60
N GLY A 314 -1.70 -4.33 -11.30
CA GLY A 314 -0.78 -4.84 -10.27
C GLY A 314 0.35 -3.91 -9.83
N TYR A 315 0.21 -2.59 -9.95
CA TYR A 315 1.18 -1.64 -9.36
C TYR A 315 1.28 -1.74 -7.82
N TRP A 316 0.22 -2.21 -7.17
CA TRP A 316 0.19 -2.32 -5.72
C TRP A 316 0.79 -3.65 -5.27
N ASP A 317 1.99 -3.59 -4.69
CA ASP A 317 2.62 -4.74 -4.06
C ASP A 317 2.28 -4.83 -2.57
N THR A 318 1.42 -5.78 -2.21
CA THR A 318 1.05 -6.05 -0.81
C THR A 318 2.24 -6.42 0.09
N LEU A 319 3.30 -7.04 -0.44
CA LEU A 319 4.46 -7.46 0.35
C LEU A 319 5.26 -6.25 0.86
N HIS A 320 5.36 -5.21 0.04
CA HIS A 320 6.12 -4.00 0.33
C HIS A 320 5.22 -2.81 0.70
N SER A 321 4.04 -3.09 1.28
CA SER A 321 3.06 -2.06 1.70
C SER A 321 2.61 -1.12 0.57
N GLY A 322 2.71 -1.55 -0.68
CA GLY A 322 2.38 -0.76 -1.87
C GLY A 322 3.34 0.39 -2.15
N LEU A 323 4.52 0.44 -1.52
CA LEU A 323 5.51 1.48 -1.78
C LEU A 323 5.92 1.49 -3.26
N LEU A 324 6.24 2.68 -3.79
CA LEU A 324 6.60 2.94 -5.19
C LEU A 324 5.48 2.78 -6.24
N ALA A 325 4.27 2.36 -5.84
CA ALA A 325 3.14 2.19 -6.76
C ALA A 325 2.74 3.49 -7.47
N GLY A 326 2.94 4.65 -6.83
CA GLY A 326 2.63 5.96 -7.41
C GLY A 326 3.61 6.36 -8.51
N GLU A 327 4.90 6.10 -8.31
CA GLU A 327 5.99 6.42 -9.23
C GLU A 327 5.88 5.60 -10.51
N GLU A 328 5.59 4.30 -10.40
CA GLU A 328 5.34 3.45 -11.56
C GLU A 328 4.11 3.89 -12.35
N LEU A 329 3.01 4.21 -11.65
CA LEU A 329 1.80 4.70 -12.28
C LEU A 329 2.03 6.05 -12.99
N LEU A 330 2.81 6.95 -12.39
CA LEU A 330 3.13 8.25 -12.98
C LEU A 330 3.93 8.10 -14.27
N LEU A 331 4.88 7.16 -14.32
CA LEU A 331 5.63 6.85 -15.52
C LEU A 331 4.71 6.36 -16.65
N ASP A 332 3.77 5.46 -16.35
CA ASP A 332 2.82 4.97 -17.35
C ASP A 332 1.82 6.04 -17.80
N LEU A 333 1.43 6.98 -16.93
CA LEU A 333 0.70 8.19 -17.34
C LEU A 333 1.53 9.07 -18.30
N GLY A 334 2.84 9.19 -18.09
CA GLY A 334 3.75 9.85 -19.03
C GLY A 334 3.80 9.17 -20.39
N ARG A 335 3.77 7.82 -20.42
CA ARG A 335 3.69 7.05 -21.67
C ARG A 335 2.38 7.29 -22.42
N LEU A 336 1.25 7.44 -21.70
CA LEU A 336 -0.03 7.81 -22.31
C LEU A 336 0.04 9.19 -22.96
N GLU A 337 0.65 10.17 -22.29
CA GLU A 337 0.82 11.51 -22.86
C GLU A 337 1.70 11.49 -24.11
N ALA A 338 2.84 10.81 -24.06
CA ALA A 338 3.72 10.68 -25.22
C ALA A 338 2.99 10.06 -26.42
N ALA A 339 2.21 8.99 -26.18
CA ALA A 339 1.42 8.35 -27.22
C ALA A 339 0.33 9.27 -27.80
N HIS A 340 -0.29 10.12 -26.97
CA HIS A 340 -1.24 11.14 -27.44
C HIS A 340 -0.54 12.15 -28.34
N LEU A 341 0.57 12.74 -27.88
CA LEU A 341 1.31 13.76 -28.64
C LEU A 341 1.86 13.23 -29.98
N GLU A 342 2.28 11.97 -30.04
CA GLU A 342 2.81 11.36 -31.26
C GLU A 342 1.72 11.02 -32.29
N ARG A 343 0.53 10.60 -31.83
CA ARG A 343 -0.52 10.04 -32.71
C ARG A 343 -1.70 10.97 -32.93
N HIS A 344 -1.93 11.94 -32.05
CA HIS A 344 -2.98 12.95 -32.19
C HIS A 344 -2.56 14.00 -33.23
N ALA A 345 -2.49 13.56 -34.47
CA ALA A 345 -2.24 14.40 -35.62
C ALA A 345 -3.54 15.06 -36.10
N ARG A 346 -3.41 16.16 -36.83
CA ARG A 346 -4.56 16.84 -37.43
C ARG A 346 -5.15 15.98 -38.56
N GLU A 347 -6.36 15.50 -38.35
CA GLU A 347 -7.15 14.80 -39.37
C GLU A 347 -7.84 15.78 -40.34
N LEU A 348 -8.40 15.25 -41.43
CA LEU A 348 -9.13 16.05 -42.41
C LEU A 348 -10.47 16.47 -41.82
N GLU A 349 -10.66 17.77 -41.57
CA GLU A 349 -11.91 18.31 -41.04
C GLU A 349 -12.85 18.70 -42.16
N ILE A 350 -14.05 18.11 -42.20
CA ILE A 350 -15.01 18.24 -43.31
C ILE A 350 -16.39 18.57 -42.73
N SER A 351 -17.14 19.41 -43.45
CA SER A 351 -18.54 19.71 -43.15
C SER A 351 -19.44 19.29 -44.31
N LYS A 352 -20.49 18.52 -44.02
CA LYS A 352 -21.47 18.04 -45.01
C LYS A 352 -22.89 18.28 -44.50
N PRO A 353 -23.71 19.09 -45.20
CA PRO A 353 -25.15 19.14 -44.94
C PRO A 353 -25.84 17.92 -45.54
N VAL A 354 -26.68 17.24 -44.75
CA VAL A 354 -27.47 16.08 -45.16
C VAL A 354 -28.96 16.42 -44.99
N SER A 355 -29.69 16.42 -46.09
CA SER A 355 -31.13 16.68 -46.13
C SER A 355 -31.90 15.37 -45.94
N LEU A 356 -32.78 15.31 -44.94
CA LEU A 356 -33.63 14.16 -44.69
C LEU A 356 -34.61 13.95 -45.84
N ALA A 357 -35.16 15.01 -46.43
CA ALA A 357 -36.05 14.96 -47.59
C ALA A 357 -35.41 14.27 -48.80
N LYS A 358 -34.08 14.38 -48.97
CA LYS A 358 -33.33 13.73 -50.05
C LYS A 358 -32.82 12.34 -49.67
N LEU A 359 -32.56 12.10 -48.39
CA LEU A 359 -32.00 10.85 -47.89
C LEU A 359 -33.09 9.79 -47.71
N ASP A 360 -34.14 10.14 -46.96
CA ASP A 360 -35.26 9.27 -46.64
C ASP A 360 -36.55 10.11 -46.53
N PRO A 361 -37.27 10.29 -47.64
CA PRO A 361 -38.49 11.07 -47.63
C PRO A 361 -39.63 10.45 -46.83
N ILE A 362 -39.63 9.12 -46.66
CA ILE A 362 -40.66 8.41 -45.90
C ILE A 362 -40.47 8.70 -44.41
N ALA A 363 -39.24 8.74 -43.94
CA ALA A 363 -38.91 9.19 -42.59
C ALA A 363 -39.39 10.64 -42.35
N LEU A 364 -39.17 11.56 -43.30
CA LEU A 364 -39.67 12.93 -43.17
C LEU A 364 -41.19 13.00 -43.10
N LEU A 365 -41.90 12.21 -43.92
CA LEU A 365 -43.36 12.14 -43.85
C LEU A 365 -43.83 11.62 -42.48
N SER A 366 -43.18 10.57 -41.96
CA SER A 366 -43.46 10.02 -40.63
C SER A 366 -43.27 11.06 -39.52
N LEU A 367 -42.23 11.90 -39.64
CA LEU A 367 -41.99 13.01 -38.72
C LEU A 367 -43.11 14.05 -38.77
N ARG A 368 -43.60 14.42 -39.96
CA ARG A 368 -44.69 15.40 -40.14
C ARG A 368 -46.02 14.94 -39.55
N THR A 369 -46.31 13.64 -39.63
CA THR A 369 -47.60 13.08 -39.15
C THR A 369 -47.58 12.57 -37.73
N LYS A 370 -46.56 11.80 -37.36
CA LYS A 370 -46.48 11.14 -36.06
C LYS A 370 -45.67 11.96 -35.05
N GLY A 371 -44.79 12.83 -35.53
CA GLY A 371 -43.83 13.53 -34.69
C GLY A 371 -42.56 12.72 -34.40
N GLU A 372 -42.38 11.52 -34.96
CA GLU A 372 -41.15 10.75 -34.80
C GLU A 372 -40.73 10.08 -36.11
N CYS A 373 -39.42 9.93 -36.32
CA CYS A 373 -38.89 9.17 -37.44
C CYS A 373 -37.54 8.55 -37.10
N THR A 374 -37.24 7.45 -37.78
CA THR A 374 -35.91 6.84 -37.76
C THR A 374 -35.33 6.83 -39.16
N PHE A 375 -34.04 7.12 -39.28
CA PHE A 375 -33.32 7.12 -40.55
C PHE A 375 -31.88 6.67 -40.36
N THR A 376 -31.23 6.27 -41.44
CA THR A 376 -29.85 5.78 -41.40
C THR A 376 -28.95 6.67 -42.25
N LEU A 377 -27.76 7.00 -41.74
CA LEU A 377 -26.70 7.65 -42.52
C LEU A 377 -25.79 6.57 -43.13
N PRO A 378 -25.88 6.31 -44.45
CA PRO A 378 -25.07 5.31 -45.12
C PRO A 378 -23.68 5.86 -45.49
N GLU A 379 -22.75 4.97 -45.85
CA GLU A 379 -21.38 5.38 -46.21
C GLU A 379 -21.33 6.15 -47.53
N TYR A 380 -22.15 5.74 -48.51
CA TYR A 380 -22.10 6.28 -49.88
C TYR A 380 -22.34 7.78 -49.96
N ILE A 381 -23.14 8.38 -49.05
CA ILE A 381 -23.39 9.82 -49.10
C ILE A 381 -22.10 10.62 -48.83
N PHE A 382 -21.16 10.09 -48.06
CA PHE A 382 -19.87 10.73 -47.80
C PHE A 382 -18.87 10.43 -48.93
N ASP A 383 -18.95 9.25 -49.53
CA ASP A 383 -18.13 8.86 -50.68
C ASP A 383 -18.44 9.66 -51.94
N LEU A 384 -19.69 10.12 -52.11
CA LEU A 384 -20.09 11.02 -53.19
C LEU A 384 -19.29 12.33 -53.21
N ASP A 385 -18.90 12.85 -52.04
CA ASP A 385 -18.13 14.09 -51.94
C ASP A 385 -16.62 13.79 -51.92
N HIS A 386 -16.22 12.79 -51.12
CA HIS A 386 -14.83 12.45 -50.88
C HIS A 386 -14.61 10.92 -50.90
N PRO A 387 -14.48 10.32 -52.09
CA PRO A 387 -14.26 8.89 -52.23
C PRO A 387 -12.84 8.52 -51.74
N GLY A 388 -12.73 7.41 -51.00
CA GLY A 388 -11.46 6.94 -50.44
C GLY A 388 -11.12 7.49 -49.05
N HIS A 389 -11.97 8.35 -48.48
CA HIS A 389 -11.85 8.71 -47.07
C HIS A 389 -12.40 7.60 -46.18
N TYR A 390 -11.69 7.30 -45.09
CA TYR A 390 -12.11 6.36 -44.05
C TYR A 390 -11.96 7.01 -42.67
N PHE A 391 -12.23 6.25 -41.61
CA PHE A 391 -12.13 6.73 -40.22
C PHE A 391 -13.00 7.98 -39.95
N ARG A 392 -14.24 7.96 -40.46
CA ARG A 392 -15.16 9.10 -40.39
C ARG A 392 -15.82 9.20 -39.02
N ARG A 393 -15.48 10.23 -38.25
CA ARG A 393 -15.95 10.42 -36.87
C ARG A 393 -16.45 11.84 -36.66
N PHE A 394 -17.52 12.01 -35.89
CA PHE A 394 -18.08 13.34 -35.65
C PHE A 394 -17.10 14.23 -34.90
N LYS A 395 -17.06 15.49 -35.31
CA LYS A 395 -16.57 16.62 -34.52
C LYS A 395 -17.75 17.33 -33.86
N THR A 396 -18.78 17.61 -34.64
CA THR A 396 -20.07 18.15 -34.16
C THR A 396 -21.21 17.75 -35.10
N LEU A 397 -22.44 17.77 -34.58
CA LEU A 397 -23.65 17.58 -35.35
C LEU A 397 -24.64 18.69 -35.00
N ALA A 398 -25.04 19.49 -35.99
CA ALA A 398 -26.08 20.49 -35.83
C ALA A 398 -27.34 20.11 -36.61
N VAL A 399 -28.50 20.57 -36.16
CA VAL A 399 -29.78 20.31 -36.80
C VAL A 399 -30.47 21.63 -37.13
N SER A 400 -30.96 21.73 -38.36
CA SER A 400 -31.82 22.83 -38.82
C SER A 400 -33.14 22.26 -39.34
N ILE A 401 -34.26 22.81 -38.89
CA ILE A 401 -35.61 22.38 -39.26
C ILE A 401 -36.31 23.59 -39.90
N PRO A 402 -36.20 23.78 -41.24
CA PRO A 402 -36.98 24.78 -41.95
C PRO A 402 -38.48 24.45 -41.88
N CYS A 403 -39.24 25.26 -41.14
CA CYS A 403 -40.69 25.17 -41.04
C CYS A 403 -41.32 26.55 -40.81
N VAL A 404 -42.66 26.62 -40.82
CA VAL A 404 -43.40 27.85 -40.56
C VAL A 404 -43.83 27.87 -39.10
N VAL A 405 -43.21 28.74 -38.30
CA VAL A 405 -43.52 28.91 -36.87
C VAL A 405 -43.86 30.36 -36.56
N GLY A 406 -44.73 30.55 -35.56
CA GLY A 406 -45.07 31.87 -35.04
C GLY A 406 -43.92 32.48 -34.23
N PRO A 407 -43.93 33.81 -34.01
CA PRO A 407 -42.96 34.46 -33.14
C PRO A 407 -43.07 33.92 -31.72
N PHE A 408 -41.92 33.71 -31.06
CA PHE A 408 -41.80 33.17 -29.69
C PHE A 408 -42.32 31.74 -29.50
N THR A 409 -42.56 30.98 -30.57
CA THR A 409 -42.82 29.54 -30.49
C THR A 409 -41.50 28.77 -30.52
N SER A 410 -41.29 27.88 -29.55
CA SER A 410 -40.07 27.05 -29.50
C SER A 410 -40.14 25.90 -30.51
N LEU A 411 -39.04 25.66 -31.23
CA LEU A 411 -38.91 24.50 -32.10
C LEU A 411 -38.14 23.42 -31.36
N SER A 412 -38.87 22.66 -30.55
CA SER A 412 -38.29 21.57 -29.76
C SER A 412 -38.22 20.29 -30.58
N ALA A 413 -37.05 19.66 -30.65
CA ALA A 413 -36.88 18.32 -31.20
C ALA A 413 -35.70 17.61 -30.52
N THR A 414 -35.75 16.28 -30.43
CA THR A 414 -34.67 15.46 -29.86
C THR A 414 -34.12 14.54 -30.92
N LEU A 415 -32.84 14.73 -31.27
CA LEU A 415 -32.09 13.83 -32.14
C LEU A 415 -31.26 12.88 -31.28
N ARG A 416 -31.38 11.57 -31.49
CA ARG A 416 -30.64 10.53 -30.78
C ARG A 416 -29.95 9.59 -31.77
N GLN A 417 -28.69 9.26 -31.52
CA GLN A 417 -28.01 8.20 -32.26
C GLN A 417 -28.31 6.84 -31.60
N LEU A 418 -28.96 5.94 -32.33
CA LEU A 418 -29.31 4.60 -31.87
C LEU A 418 -28.17 3.61 -32.08
N SER A 419 -27.45 3.76 -33.19
CA SER A 419 -26.28 2.96 -33.52
C SER A 419 -25.21 3.84 -34.16
N SER A 420 -23.95 3.50 -33.90
CA SER A 420 -22.79 4.19 -34.45
C SER A 420 -21.79 3.19 -34.99
N ARG A 421 -21.24 3.47 -36.17
CA ARG A 421 -20.14 2.73 -36.76
C ARG A 421 -19.27 3.62 -37.65
N TYR A 422 -18.04 3.20 -37.88
CA TYR A 422 -17.13 3.80 -38.85
C TYR A 422 -16.12 2.76 -39.34
N ARG A 423 -15.56 3.01 -40.52
CA ARG A 423 -14.51 2.17 -41.11
C ARG A 423 -13.16 2.52 -40.47
N ALA A 424 -12.63 1.64 -39.63
CA ALA A 424 -11.35 1.82 -38.95
C ALA A 424 -10.15 1.35 -39.80
N SER A 425 -10.33 0.35 -40.66
CA SER A 425 -9.25 -0.24 -41.48
C SER A 425 -9.53 -0.13 -42.98
N THR A 426 -8.44 0.03 -43.73
CA THR A 426 -8.40 0.06 -45.20
C THR A 426 -8.01 -1.30 -45.80
N ALA A 427 -7.89 -2.34 -44.98
CA ALA A 427 -7.49 -3.68 -45.41
C ALA A 427 -8.24 -4.10 -46.69
N ARG A 428 -7.50 -4.64 -47.67
CA ARG A 428 -8.01 -4.95 -49.02
C ARG A 428 -9.26 -5.82 -48.90
N PRO A 429 -10.43 -5.28 -49.28
CA PRO A 429 -11.63 -6.06 -49.14
C PRO A 429 -11.94 -6.84 -50.41
N SER A 430 -12.67 -7.94 -50.25
CA SER A 430 -13.33 -8.63 -51.37
C SER A 430 -14.46 -7.78 -51.96
N ALA A 431 -15.09 -6.91 -51.16
CA ALA A 431 -16.14 -5.97 -51.57
C ALA A 431 -16.09 -4.65 -50.78
N TYR A 432 -16.39 -3.53 -51.44
CA TYR A 432 -16.34 -2.21 -50.81
C TYR A 432 -17.36 -2.07 -49.66
N ALA A 433 -18.64 -2.31 -49.99
CA ALA A 433 -19.74 -2.26 -49.03
C ALA A 433 -19.64 -3.37 -48.00
N GLU A 434 -20.04 -3.06 -46.77
CA GLU A 434 -20.19 -4.05 -45.72
C GLU A 434 -21.43 -4.90 -45.97
N ASN A 435 -21.27 -6.21 -46.13
CA ASN A 435 -22.37 -7.13 -46.36
C ASN A 435 -22.04 -8.55 -45.85
N PRO A 436 -22.76 -9.09 -44.85
CA PRO A 436 -23.79 -8.44 -44.02
C PRO A 436 -23.19 -7.47 -42.99
N LEU A 437 -24.00 -6.51 -42.52
CA LEU A 437 -23.60 -5.56 -41.48
C LEU A 437 -23.17 -6.29 -40.18
N GLY A 438 -22.09 -5.84 -39.56
CA GLY A 438 -21.60 -6.33 -38.27
C GLY A 438 -20.69 -7.55 -38.34
N SER A 439 -20.32 -7.99 -39.55
CA SER A 439 -19.46 -9.17 -39.78
C SER A 439 -18.05 -8.83 -40.28
N ASP A 440 -17.72 -7.55 -40.35
CA ASP A 440 -16.52 -7.05 -41.01
C ASP A 440 -15.58 -6.33 -40.03
N ASP A 441 -14.38 -6.89 -39.84
CA ASP A 441 -13.33 -6.35 -38.95
C ASP A 441 -12.83 -4.96 -39.37
N ARG A 442 -13.12 -4.51 -40.60
CA ARG A 442 -12.81 -3.14 -41.03
C ARG A 442 -13.65 -2.10 -40.32
N PHE A 443 -14.81 -2.48 -39.78
CA PHE A 443 -15.75 -1.58 -39.14
C PHE A 443 -15.71 -1.74 -37.63
N VAL A 444 -15.68 -0.60 -36.93
CA VAL A 444 -15.84 -0.55 -35.49
C VAL A 444 -17.26 -0.09 -35.19
N TYR A 445 -17.94 -0.87 -34.34
CA TYR A 445 -19.31 -0.66 -33.92
C TYR A 445 -19.39 -0.18 -32.47
N SER A 446 -20.50 0.45 -32.12
CA SER A 446 -20.93 0.66 -30.73
C SER A 446 -19.92 1.42 -29.87
N LEU A 447 -19.34 2.49 -30.43
CA LEU A 447 -18.69 3.50 -29.61
C LEU A 447 -19.74 4.37 -28.95
N THR A 448 -20.04 4.10 -27.69
CA THR A 448 -20.92 4.95 -26.90
C THR A 448 -20.16 6.23 -26.55
N ALA A 449 -20.35 7.29 -27.34
CA ALA A 449 -19.94 8.62 -26.93
C ALA A 449 -20.62 9.00 -25.61
N PRO A 450 -19.98 9.84 -24.76
CA PRO A 450 -20.57 10.22 -23.47
C PRO A 450 -21.92 10.92 -23.57
N SER A 451 -22.21 11.57 -24.71
CA SER A 451 -23.53 12.09 -25.07
C SER A 451 -23.85 11.77 -26.54
N ILE A 452 -24.99 11.14 -26.77
CA ILE A 452 -25.50 10.71 -28.08
C ILE A 452 -26.84 11.39 -28.42
N VAL A 453 -27.11 12.54 -27.80
CA VAL A 453 -28.37 13.28 -27.95
C VAL A 453 -28.08 14.75 -28.19
N THR A 454 -28.84 15.34 -29.12
CA THR A 454 -28.90 16.78 -29.31
C THR A 454 -30.36 17.23 -29.24
N VAL A 455 -30.59 18.33 -28.54
CA VAL A 455 -31.90 18.96 -28.43
C VAL A 455 -31.90 20.24 -29.26
N VAL A 456 -32.88 20.34 -30.14
CA VAL A 456 -33.17 21.50 -30.97
C VAL A 456 -34.13 22.41 -30.20
N SER A 457 -33.95 23.72 -30.32
CA SER A 457 -34.79 24.72 -29.65
C SER A 457 -35.08 25.96 -30.50
N THR A 458 -34.12 26.36 -31.34
CA THR A 458 -34.25 27.49 -32.27
C THR A 458 -34.69 27.02 -33.65
N GLY A 459 -34.35 25.78 -34.01
CA GLY A 459 -34.62 25.22 -35.33
C GLY A 459 -33.60 25.63 -36.39
N ALA A 460 -32.57 26.39 -36.05
CA ALA A 460 -31.55 26.86 -36.98
C ALA A 460 -30.14 26.56 -36.44
N ASN A 461 -29.47 25.59 -37.05
CA ASN A 461 -28.09 25.19 -36.75
C ASN A 461 -27.84 24.87 -35.26
N ASP A 462 -28.78 24.17 -34.62
CA ASP A 462 -28.72 23.82 -33.21
C ASP A 462 -27.79 22.62 -32.99
N THR A 463 -26.73 22.79 -32.21
CA THR A 463 -25.74 21.74 -31.88
C THR A 463 -26.00 21.04 -30.54
N GLY A 464 -27.09 21.39 -29.85
CA GLY A 464 -27.42 20.84 -28.53
C GLY A 464 -26.59 21.40 -27.38
N VAL A 465 -25.76 22.41 -27.64
CA VAL A 465 -24.98 23.15 -26.64
C VAL A 465 -25.26 24.64 -26.82
N LEU A 466 -25.44 25.35 -25.70
CA LEU A 466 -25.76 26.79 -25.73
C LEU A 466 -24.59 27.67 -26.18
N ASP A 467 -23.36 27.31 -25.76
CA ASP A 467 -22.14 28.05 -26.07
C ASP A 467 -21.04 27.07 -26.52
N MET A 468 -20.70 27.10 -27.81
CA MET A 468 -19.67 26.23 -28.39
C MET A 468 -18.29 26.84 -28.17
N ARG A 469 -17.68 26.53 -27.03
CA ARG A 469 -16.29 26.92 -26.72
C ARG A 469 -15.31 25.86 -27.16
N ALA A 470 -14.30 26.25 -27.93
CA ALA A 470 -13.21 25.34 -28.30
C ALA A 470 -12.44 24.80 -27.08
N GLU A 471 -12.35 25.61 -26.02
CA GLU A 471 -11.62 25.32 -24.78
C GLU A 471 -12.42 24.48 -23.76
N ASP A 472 -13.67 24.09 -24.04
CA ASP A 472 -14.41 23.24 -23.11
C ASP A 472 -13.67 21.89 -22.96
N PRO A 473 -13.31 21.49 -21.71
CA PRO A 473 -12.65 20.22 -21.49
C PRO A 473 -13.61 19.03 -21.62
N ARG A 474 -14.92 19.25 -21.81
CA ARG A 474 -15.92 18.21 -22.03
C ARG A 474 -16.10 17.89 -23.51
N TYR A 475 -16.48 16.66 -23.78
CA TYR A 475 -16.84 16.27 -25.15
C TYR A 475 -18.17 16.92 -25.56
N LEU A 476 -18.25 17.31 -26.83
CA LEU A 476 -19.47 17.74 -27.48
C LEU A 476 -20.38 16.54 -27.76
N PRO A 477 -21.70 16.75 -27.93
CA PRO A 477 -22.60 15.68 -28.37
C PRO A 477 -22.09 15.02 -29.65
N PHE A 478 -22.10 13.68 -29.65
CA PHE A 478 -21.61 12.82 -30.73
C PHE A 478 -20.11 12.89 -31.02
N GLU A 479 -19.34 13.78 -30.39
CA GLU A 479 -17.90 13.93 -30.67
C GLU A 479 -17.19 12.57 -30.59
N HIS A 480 -16.35 12.29 -31.58
CA HIS A 480 -15.61 11.04 -31.74
C HIS A 480 -16.47 9.77 -31.97
N ALA A 481 -17.81 9.85 -31.98
CA ALA A 481 -18.65 8.74 -32.45
C ALA A 481 -18.48 8.54 -33.97
N GLY A 482 -18.73 7.32 -34.44
CA GLY A 482 -18.80 7.04 -35.86
C GLY A 482 -19.99 7.75 -36.51
N VAL A 483 -19.77 8.31 -37.70
CA VAL A 483 -20.78 9.08 -38.44
C VAL A 483 -21.89 8.19 -39.00
N LEU A 484 -21.55 6.94 -39.35
CA LEU A 484 -22.50 6.01 -39.92
C LEU A 484 -23.36 5.39 -38.82
N GLY A 485 -24.61 5.08 -39.14
CA GLY A 485 -25.52 4.42 -38.19
C GLY A 485 -26.93 4.93 -38.29
N THR A 486 -27.74 4.57 -37.30
CA THR A 486 -29.18 4.84 -37.24
C THR A 486 -29.46 5.93 -36.23
N TYR A 487 -30.36 6.85 -36.58
CA TYR A 487 -30.75 8.00 -35.78
C TYR A 487 -32.26 8.01 -35.60
N SER A 488 -32.72 8.44 -34.42
CA SER A 488 -34.11 8.75 -34.10
C SER A 488 -34.25 10.26 -33.96
N LEU A 489 -35.27 10.84 -34.58
CA LEU A 489 -35.65 12.24 -34.39
C LEU A 489 -37.10 12.28 -33.91
N GLU A 490 -37.30 12.92 -32.76
CA GLU A 490 -38.58 12.96 -32.06
C GLU A 490 -38.96 14.41 -31.74
N LEU A 491 -40.17 14.81 -32.13
CA LEU A 491 -40.83 16.06 -31.79
C LEU A 491 -41.71 15.84 -30.55
N PRO A 492 -42.01 16.90 -29.78
CA PRO A 492 -42.89 16.81 -28.62
C PRO A 492 -44.28 16.25 -28.98
N PRO A 493 -44.91 15.49 -28.08
CA PRO A 493 -46.23 14.92 -28.31
C PRO A 493 -47.32 15.99 -28.43
N VAL A 494 -47.11 17.16 -27.83
CA VAL A 494 -47.98 18.33 -27.98
C VAL A 494 -47.37 19.24 -29.04
N SER A 495 -48.00 19.31 -30.21
CA SER A 495 -47.57 20.16 -31.32
C SER A 495 -47.80 21.64 -30.99
N GLN A 496 -46.72 22.37 -30.74
CA GLN A 496 -46.77 23.84 -30.54
C GLN A 496 -46.91 24.61 -31.86
N PHE A 497 -46.64 23.96 -32.98
CA PHE A 497 -46.79 24.47 -34.34
C PHE A 497 -47.24 23.35 -35.26
N ASP A 498 -47.66 23.69 -36.47
CA ASP A 498 -48.08 22.70 -37.45
C ASP A 498 -46.86 21.96 -38.02
N TYR A 499 -46.71 20.68 -37.66
CA TYR A 499 -45.65 19.81 -38.18
C TYR A 499 -45.76 19.56 -39.69
N SER A 500 -46.95 19.74 -40.28
CA SER A 500 -47.11 19.67 -41.73
C SER A 500 -46.28 20.74 -42.46
N SER A 501 -45.95 21.85 -41.79
CA SER A 501 -45.15 22.95 -42.35
C SER A 501 -43.65 22.65 -42.44
N ILE A 502 -43.17 21.53 -41.88
CA ILE A 502 -41.77 21.12 -41.95
C ILE A 502 -41.41 20.77 -43.40
N ALA A 503 -40.54 21.59 -44.00
CA ALA A 503 -40.10 21.41 -45.38
C ALA A 503 -38.99 20.37 -45.50
N ASP A 504 -38.07 20.33 -44.53
CA ASP A 504 -36.94 19.41 -44.47
C ASP A 504 -36.39 19.35 -43.04
N VAL A 505 -35.50 18.38 -42.79
CA VAL A 505 -34.59 18.38 -41.65
C VAL A 505 -33.17 18.28 -42.20
N VAL A 506 -32.37 19.31 -41.96
CA VAL A 506 -30.98 19.38 -42.43
C VAL A 506 -30.03 19.10 -41.28
N LEU A 507 -29.25 18.05 -41.41
CA LEU A 507 -28.17 17.70 -40.50
C LEU A 507 -26.86 18.32 -40.99
N HIS A 508 -26.29 19.23 -40.23
CA HIS A 508 -24.96 19.78 -40.49
C HIS A 508 -23.92 18.89 -39.81
N VAL A 509 -23.41 17.91 -40.56
CA VAL A 509 -22.44 16.93 -40.07
C VAL A 509 -21.03 17.49 -40.23
N SER A 510 -20.38 17.84 -39.12
CA SER A 510 -18.96 18.14 -39.10
C SER A 510 -18.20 16.92 -38.60
N TYR A 511 -17.26 16.41 -39.38
CA TYR A 511 -16.56 15.17 -39.09
C TYR A 511 -15.07 15.25 -39.44
N THR A 512 -14.28 14.38 -38.83
CA THR A 512 -12.89 14.13 -39.21
C THR A 512 -12.79 12.85 -40.03
N ALA A 513 -11.81 12.79 -40.93
CA ALA A 513 -11.52 11.61 -41.75
C ALA A 513 -10.03 11.48 -42.06
N ARG A 514 -9.64 10.30 -42.52
CA ARG A 514 -8.30 9.98 -43.04
C ARG A 514 -8.38 9.59 -44.51
N ASP A 515 -7.36 9.92 -45.29
CA ASP A 515 -7.27 9.53 -46.70
C ASP A 515 -6.55 8.17 -46.83
N ALA A 516 -7.20 7.22 -47.50
CA ALA A 516 -6.64 5.88 -47.77
C ALA A 516 -5.91 5.79 -49.11
N GLY A 517 -5.85 6.86 -49.90
CA GLY A 517 -5.22 6.90 -51.21
C GLY A 517 -6.07 6.28 -52.33
N SER A 518 -5.43 6.01 -53.48
CA SER A 518 -6.13 5.65 -54.73
C SER A 518 -6.89 4.32 -54.65
N THR A 519 -6.42 3.35 -53.85
CA THR A 519 -6.99 2.01 -53.80
C THR A 519 -8.42 2.00 -53.25
N LEU A 520 -8.65 2.64 -52.09
CA LEU A 520 -10.00 2.75 -51.52
C LEU A 520 -10.85 3.70 -52.36
N ARG A 521 -10.25 4.73 -52.93
CA ARG A 521 -10.95 5.69 -53.80
C ARG A 521 -11.54 5.01 -55.03
N GLU A 522 -10.80 4.16 -55.72
CA GLU A 522 -11.29 3.40 -56.89
C GLU A 522 -12.41 2.41 -56.51
N GLN A 523 -12.34 1.82 -55.31
CA GLN A 523 -13.38 0.92 -54.81
C GLN A 523 -14.64 1.64 -54.32
N ALA A 524 -14.49 2.88 -53.84
CA ALA A 524 -15.58 3.79 -53.46
C ALA A 524 -16.18 4.53 -54.66
N ALA A 525 -15.47 4.55 -55.80
CA ALA A 525 -15.86 5.24 -57.02
C ALA A 525 -17.16 4.78 -57.70
N PRO A 526 -17.64 3.51 -57.62
CA PRO A 526 -18.95 3.19 -58.17
C PRO A 526 -19.99 4.03 -57.44
N ALA A 527 -20.54 5.00 -58.16
CA ALA A 527 -21.59 5.86 -57.65
C ALA A 527 -22.76 4.98 -57.20
N PRO A 528 -23.54 5.40 -56.17
CA PRO A 528 -24.65 4.62 -55.66
C PRO A 528 -25.51 4.08 -56.80
N VAL A 529 -25.82 2.78 -56.71
CA VAL A 529 -26.55 2.03 -57.73
C VAL A 529 -28.07 2.15 -57.60
N GLY A 530 -28.54 2.85 -56.56
CA GLY A 530 -29.93 3.18 -56.37
C GLY A 530 -30.11 4.29 -55.34
N GLY A 531 -31.31 4.86 -55.29
CA GLY A 531 -31.70 5.90 -54.37
C GLY A 531 -33.19 6.17 -54.41
N THR A 532 -33.62 7.16 -53.62
CA THR A 532 -35.03 7.52 -53.48
C THR A 532 -35.21 9.00 -53.75
N SER A 533 -36.36 9.39 -54.33
CA SER A 533 -36.74 10.78 -54.55
C SER A 533 -38.21 10.97 -54.23
N ILE A 534 -38.57 12.07 -53.57
CA ILE A 534 -39.96 12.45 -53.31
C ILE A 534 -40.43 13.50 -54.30
N ILE A 535 -41.62 13.27 -54.83
CA ILE A 535 -42.28 14.15 -55.79
C ILE A 535 -43.64 14.54 -55.19
N PRO A 536 -43.69 15.63 -54.41
CA PRO A 536 -44.95 16.17 -53.89
C PRO A 536 -45.78 16.76 -55.02
N LEU A 537 -46.98 16.22 -55.28
CA LEU A 537 -47.77 16.64 -56.45
C LEU A 537 -48.23 18.08 -56.34
N ARG A 538 -48.58 18.52 -55.13
CA ARG A 538 -49.06 19.90 -54.85
C ARG A 538 -48.07 20.96 -55.31
N THR A 539 -46.77 20.76 -55.07
CA THR A 539 -45.72 21.74 -55.41
C THR A 539 -45.04 21.44 -56.74
N ALA A 540 -44.81 20.15 -57.07
CA ALA A 540 -44.16 19.76 -58.32
C ALA A 540 -45.09 19.84 -59.55
N PHE A 541 -46.40 19.76 -59.35
CA PHE A 541 -47.43 19.77 -60.40
C PHE A 541 -48.74 20.47 -59.98
N PRO A 542 -48.73 21.79 -59.73
CA PRO A 542 -49.90 22.50 -59.19
C PRO A 542 -51.15 22.39 -60.08
N ALA A 543 -50.98 22.41 -61.41
CA ALA A 543 -52.10 22.31 -62.36
C ALA A 543 -52.77 20.92 -62.32
N GLN A 544 -51.96 19.87 -62.32
CA GLN A 544 -52.42 18.48 -62.23
C GLN A 544 -53.04 18.19 -60.87
N TRP A 545 -52.46 18.73 -59.79
CA TRP A 545 -53.03 18.64 -58.45
C TRP A 545 -54.42 19.28 -58.37
N ASN A 546 -54.59 20.49 -58.92
CA ASN A 546 -55.90 21.15 -58.97
C ASN A 546 -56.91 20.39 -59.85
N ALA A 547 -56.46 19.70 -60.91
CA ALA A 547 -57.32 18.84 -61.71
C ALA A 547 -57.84 17.63 -60.89
N LEU A 548 -56.96 16.99 -60.10
CA LEU A 548 -57.32 15.90 -59.19
C LEU A 548 -58.30 16.35 -58.11
N LEU A 549 -58.10 17.53 -57.52
CA LEU A 549 -59.04 18.11 -56.53
C LEU A 549 -60.43 18.39 -57.14
N ALA A 550 -60.48 18.71 -58.42
CA ALA A 550 -61.73 18.87 -59.18
C ALA A 550 -62.36 17.53 -59.62
N GLY A 551 -61.80 16.39 -59.21
CA GLY A 551 -62.27 15.06 -59.58
C GLY A 551 -61.96 14.63 -61.02
N ARG A 552 -61.05 15.34 -61.71
CA ARG A 552 -60.64 15.01 -63.08
C ARG A 552 -59.34 14.21 -63.07
N ALA A 553 -59.14 13.38 -64.09
CA ALA A 553 -57.87 12.69 -64.28
C ALA A 553 -56.73 13.68 -64.55
N ALA A 554 -55.52 13.34 -64.10
CA ALA A 554 -54.32 14.11 -64.30
C ALA A 554 -53.17 13.25 -64.85
N GLU A 555 -52.32 13.85 -65.68
CA GLU A 555 -51.23 13.13 -66.38
C GLU A 555 -49.86 13.80 -66.14
N PRO A 556 -49.31 13.74 -64.91
CA PRO A 556 -47.96 14.23 -64.64
C PRO A 556 -46.87 13.32 -65.22
N VAL A 557 -45.78 13.92 -65.71
CA VAL A 557 -44.52 13.20 -66.03
C VAL A 557 -43.68 13.09 -64.77
N LEU A 558 -43.85 12.04 -63.97
CA LEU A 558 -43.25 11.95 -62.62
C LEU A 558 -41.72 11.93 -62.68
N VAL A 559 -41.14 11.08 -63.52
CA VAL A 559 -39.69 10.84 -63.55
C VAL A 559 -39.05 11.66 -64.66
N THR A 560 -38.24 12.65 -64.28
CA THR A 560 -37.47 13.50 -65.20
C THR A 560 -36.12 13.85 -64.59
N GLN A 561 -35.18 14.33 -65.42
CA GLN A 561 -33.85 14.75 -64.94
C GLN A 561 -33.93 15.80 -63.82
N ALA A 562 -34.88 16.75 -63.92
CA ALA A 562 -35.03 17.82 -62.94
C ALA A 562 -35.52 17.37 -61.55
N ARG A 563 -36.11 16.16 -61.45
CA ARG A 563 -36.70 15.62 -60.20
C ARG A 563 -35.90 14.48 -59.58
N LEU A 564 -34.75 14.17 -60.18
CA LEU A 564 -33.84 13.15 -59.69
C LEU A 564 -32.59 13.83 -59.13
N PRO A 565 -31.91 13.21 -58.14
CA PRO A 565 -30.62 13.70 -57.70
C PRO A 565 -29.63 13.83 -58.87
N HIS A 566 -28.84 14.90 -58.90
CA HIS A 566 -27.92 15.16 -60.00
C HIS A 566 -26.95 13.99 -60.24
N TRP A 567 -26.47 13.34 -59.18
CA TRP A 567 -25.59 12.17 -59.28
C TRP A 567 -26.22 10.97 -60.00
N ALA A 568 -27.56 10.86 -60.01
CA ALA A 568 -28.27 9.76 -60.65
C ALA A 568 -28.37 9.93 -62.17
N THR A 569 -28.28 11.16 -62.66
CA THR A 569 -28.43 11.50 -64.09
C THR A 569 -27.15 12.05 -64.72
N ALA A 570 -26.16 12.41 -63.89
CA ALA A 570 -24.83 12.80 -64.33
C ALA A 570 -24.15 11.69 -65.13
N GLN A 571 -23.16 12.07 -65.95
CA GLN A 571 -22.32 11.12 -66.71
C GLN A 571 -23.11 10.15 -67.62
N ARG A 572 -24.31 10.55 -68.08
CA ARG A 572 -25.18 9.72 -68.94
C ARG A 572 -25.62 8.40 -68.29
N ARG A 573 -25.70 8.36 -66.96
CA ARG A 573 -26.27 7.21 -66.24
C ARG A 573 -27.77 7.07 -66.56
N THR A 574 -28.24 5.84 -66.68
CA THR A 574 -29.64 5.52 -66.98
C THR A 574 -30.38 5.21 -65.68
N VAL A 575 -31.40 6.01 -65.38
CA VAL A 575 -32.25 5.80 -64.21
C VAL A 575 -33.38 4.84 -64.56
N LEU A 576 -33.52 3.80 -63.75
CA LEU A 576 -34.56 2.79 -63.86
C LEU A 576 -35.52 2.97 -62.67
N PRO A 577 -36.71 3.55 -62.89
CA PRO A 577 -37.76 3.58 -61.89
C PRO A 577 -38.09 2.16 -61.41
N GLN A 578 -38.03 1.97 -60.10
CA GLN A 578 -38.42 0.72 -59.45
C GLN A 578 -39.82 0.90 -58.86
N VAL A 579 -40.00 0.59 -57.59
CA VAL A 579 -41.28 0.74 -56.89
C VAL A 579 -41.58 2.22 -56.68
N THR A 580 -42.82 2.61 -56.95
CA THR A 580 -43.33 3.93 -56.53
C THR A 580 -44.28 3.76 -55.36
N THR A 581 -43.93 4.35 -54.24
CA THR A 581 -44.77 4.41 -53.04
C THR A 581 -45.50 5.74 -53.02
N TRP A 582 -46.82 5.69 -53.04
CA TRP A 582 -47.70 6.84 -53.01
C TRP A 582 -48.13 7.08 -51.58
N CYS A 583 -47.88 8.28 -51.07
CA CYS A 583 -48.22 8.70 -49.72
C CYS A 583 -49.30 9.76 -49.77
N ALA A 584 -50.41 9.53 -49.06
CA ALA A 584 -51.54 10.43 -48.95
C ALA A 584 -51.71 10.90 -47.50
N LEU A 585 -51.92 12.20 -47.33
CA LEU A 585 -52.25 12.85 -46.06
C LEU A 585 -53.68 13.40 -46.12
N PRO A 586 -54.49 13.22 -45.07
CA PRO A 586 -55.84 13.78 -45.03
C PRO A 586 -55.81 15.30 -44.98
N VAL A 587 -56.92 15.93 -45.37
CA VAL A 587 -57.18 17.35 -45.07
C VAL A 587 -57.36 17.52 -43.56
N ASP A 588 -56.89 18.65 -43.01
CA ASP A 588 -57.07 18.98 -41.59
C ASP A 588 -58.53 18.83 -41.15
N GLY A 589 -58.77 18.06 -40.08
CA GLY A 589 -60.10 17.75 -39.57
C GLY A 589 -60.79 16.53 -40.18
N VAL A 590 -60.24 15.91 -41.23
CA VAL A 590 -60.67 14.62 -41.76
C VAL A 590 -59.81 13.51 -41.13
N GLY A 591 -60.39 12.72 -40.24
CA GLY A 591 -59.62 11.81 -39.37
C GLY A 591 -59.05 10.55 -40.06
N ASP A 592 -59.62 10.10 -41.17
CA ASP A 592 -59.20 8.84 -41.80
C ASP A 592 -59.40 8.79 -43.34
N LEU A 593 -58.45 8.20 -44.05
CA LEU A 593 -58.48 7.90 -45.48
C LEU A 593 -58.77 6.42 -45.77
N ASP A 594 -59.36 5.69 -44.82
CA ASP A 594 -59.78 4.30 -45.02
C ASP A 594 -60.66 4.15 -46.28
N GLY A 595 -60.39 3.07 -47.02
CA GLY A 595 -61.04 2.77 -48.29
C GLY A 595 -60.57 3.64 -49.48
N LEU A 596 -59.53 4.46 -49.32
CA LEU A 596 -58.98 5.27 -50.40
C LEU A 596 -58.42 4.40 -51.53
N GLU A 597 -58.94 4.60 -52.73
CA GLU A 597 -58.50 3.93 -53.94
C GLU A 597 -58.24 4.93 -55.08
N MET A 598 -57.09 4.79 -55.72
CA MET A 598 -56.71 5.60 -56.88
C MET A 598 -56.28 4.70 -58.04
N SER A 599 -56.66 5.05 -59.26
CA SER A 599 -56.08 4.45 -60.46
C SER A 599 -54.79 5.20 -60.82
N ILE A 600 -53.66 4.49 -60.78
CA ILE A 600 -52.32 5.00 -61.06
C ILE A 600 -51.72 4.17 -62.19
N ALA A 601 -51.35 4.80 -63.30
CA ALA A 601 -50.85 4.09 -64.49
C ALA A 601 -51.80 2.93 -64.91
N ASN A 602 -53.10 3.20 -64.93
CA ASN A 602 -54.18 2.23 -65.21
C ASN A 602 -54.22 1.01 -64.28
N THR A 603 -53.60 1.11 -63.09
CA THR A 603 -53.60 0.06 -62.07
C THR A 603 -54.28 0.61 -60.82
N ASN A 604 -55.18 -0.16 -60.20
CA ASN A 604 -55.82 0.29 -58.95
C ASN A 604 -54.84 0.11 -57.79
N VAL A 605 -54.62 1.18 -57.05
CA VAL A 605 -53.77 1.21 -55.86
C VAL A 605 -54.67 1.54 -54.67
N THR A 606 -54.79 0.57 -53.77
CA THR A 606 -55.43 0.74 -52.46
C THR A 606 -54.42 1.31 -51.48
N PHE A 607 -54.88 2.26 -50.67
CA PHE A 607 -54.05 2.87 -49.64
C PHE A 607 -54.37 2.27 -48.28
N SER A 608 -53.33 1.93 -47.51
CA SER A 608 -53.45 1.46 -46.14
C SER A 608 -52.68 2.39 -45.20
N LYS A 609 -53.16 2.49 -43.96
CA LYS A 609 -52.53 3.31 -42.92
C LYS A 609 -51.17 2.72 -42.53
N ASP A 610 -50.13 3.52 -42.67
CA ASP A 610 -48.77 3.16 -42.27
C ASP A 610 -48.52 3.43 -40.78
N THR A 611 -47.51 2.78 -40.21
CA THR A 611 -47.09 3.00 -38.82
C THR A 611 -46.56 4.43 -38.59
N GLY A 612 -46.15 5.12 -39.65
CA GLY A 612 -45.77 6.53 -39.65
C GLY A 612 -46.95 7.51 -39.61
N GLY A 613 -48.22 7.07 -39.67
CA GLY A 613 -49.39 7.95 -39.51
C GLY A 613 -49.90 8.63 -40.80
N PHE A 614 -49.40 8.21 -41.96
CA PHE A 614 -49.93 8.56 -43.29
C PHE A 614 -50.48 7.31 -43.99
N TRP A 615 -51.20 7.48 -45.10
CA TRP A 615 -51.72 6.36 -45.89
C TRP A 615 -50.79 6.12 -47.07
N ARG A 616 -50.40 4.86 -47.30
CA ARG A 616 -49.53 4.50 -48.41
C ARG A 616 -50.10 3.42 -49.29
N GLY A 617 -49.82 3.54 -50.59
CA GLY A 617 -50.10 2.53 -51.60
C GLY A 617 -48.86 2.32 -52.45
N SER A 618 -48.54 1.08 -52.81
CA SER A 618 -47.34 0.76 -53.61
C SER A 618 -47.72 0.31 -55.00
N LEU A 619 -46.92 0.70 -55.98
CA LEU A 619 -47.04 0.25 -57.36
C LEU A 619 -45.74 -0.41 -57.79
N ALA A 620 -45.86 -1.61 -58.37
CA ALA A 620 -44.72 -2.42 -58.77
C ALA A 620 -43.86 -1.75 -59.85
N ALA A 621 -42.60 -2.17 -59.93
CA ALA A 621 -41.63 -1.69 -60.91
C ALA A 621 -42.13 -1.82 -62.37
N GLY A 622 -41.71 -0.87 -63.22
CA GLY A 622 -42.02 -0.85 -64.65
C GLY A 622 -43.36 -0.22 -65.03
N LYS A 623 -44.22 0.12 -64.05
CA LYS A 623 -45.49 0.82 -64.28
C LYS A 623 -45.31 2.33 -64.48
N VAL A 624 -44.34 2.93 -63.78
CA VAL A 624 -43.90 4.30 -63.99
C VAL A 624 -42.57 4.26 -64.72
N LYS A 625 -42.43 5.03 -65.80
CA LYS A 625 -41.21 5.06 -66.61
C LYS A 625 -40.64 6.46 -66.72
N TYR A 626 -39.36 6.52 -67.07
CA TYR A 626 -38.66 7.77 -67.30
C TYR A 626 -39.26 8.53 -68.47
N GLY A 627 -39.65 9.80 -68.26
CA GLY A 627 -40.17 10.68 -69.31
C GLY A 627 -41.60 10.39 -69.78
N GLU A 628 -42.27 9.35 -69.29
CA GLU A 628 -43.65 9.03 -69.65
C GLU A 628 -44.67 9.74 -68.74
N MET A 629 -45.82 10.11 -69.30
CA MET A 629 -46.97 10.61 -68.53
C MET A 629 -47.64 9.47 -67.77
N VAL A 630 -47.98 9.72 -66.50
CA VAL A 630 -48.65 8.74 -65.64
C VAL A 630 -50.07 9.21 -65.39
N LYS A 631 -51.07 8.48 -65.87
CA LYS A 631 -52.47 8.79 -65.60
C LYS A 631 -52.83 8.52 -64.14
N LEU A 632 -53.38 9.52 -63.47
CA LEU A 632 -53.86 9.51 -62.08
C LEU A 632 -55.35 9.86 -62.06
N GLU A 633 -56.17 9.04 -61.39
CA GLU A 633 -57.61 9.24 -61.31
C GLU A 633 -58.18 8.64 -60.02
N TRP A 634 -58.98 9.41 -59.26
CA TRP A 634 -59.68 8.90 -58.08
C TRP A 634 -60.73 7.86 -58.48
N LYS A 635 -60.80 6.71 -57.80
CA LYS A 635 -61.90 5.76 -58.01
C LYS A 635 -63.22 6.29 -57.49
N ASN A 636 -63.18 6.99 -56.36
CA ASN A 636 -64.31 7.68 -55.81
C ASN A 636 -64.04 9.19 -55.81
N VAL A 637 -64.85 9.95 -56.55
CA VAL A 637 -64.69 11.41 -56.68
C VAL A 637 -64.81 12.12 -55.32
N ALA A 638 -65.48 11.52 -54.33
CA ALA A 638 -65.54 12.05 -52.97
C ALA A 638 -64.16 12.11 -52.29
N ASP A 639 -63.21 11.25 -52.68
CA ASP A 639 -61.87 11.20 -52.09
C ASP A 639 -61.02 12.43 -52.45
N ALA A 640 -61.36 13.11 -53.56
CA ALA A 640 -60.72 14.36 -53.96
C ALA A 640 -60.83 15.48 -52.89
N LYS A 641 -61.85 15.42 -52.03
CA LYS A 641 -62.06 16.37 -50.92
C LYS A 641 -61.46 15.89 -49.59
N ARG A 642 -61.06 14.61 -49.50
CA ARG A 642 -60.51 13.98 -48.29
C ARG A 642 -58.98 14.09 -48.24
N VAL A 643 -58.31 14.07 -49.38
CA VAL A 643 -56.84 14.07 -49.47
C VAL A 643 -56.30 15.50 -49.55
N GLY A 644 -55.53 15.89 -48.53
CA GLY A 644 -54.87 17.19 -48.43
C GLY A 644 -53.52 17.22 -49.13
N GLU A 645 -52.76 16.14 -49.10
CA GLU A 645 -51.47 16.06 -49.81
C GLU A 645 -51.28 14.67 -50.41
N LEU A 646 -50.73 14.64 -51.62
CA LEU A 646 -50.36 13.41 -52.30
C LEU A 646 -48.92 13.55 -52.80
N SER A 647 -48.08 12.61 -52.41
CA SER A 647 -46.66 12.59 -52.72
C SER A 647 -46.26 11.22 -53.29
N CYS A 648 -45.49 11.22 -54.37
CA CYS A 648 -44.92 10.00 -54.95
C CYS A 648 -43.47 9.87 -54.50
N VAL A 649 -43.17 8.85 -53.70
CA VAL A 649 -41.82 8.42 -53.35
C VAL A 649 -41.37 7.40 -54.39
N LEU A 650 -40.39 7.77 -55.20
CA LEU A 650 -39.81 6.95 -56.24
C LEU A 650 -38.51 6.32 -55.75
N ASP A 651 -38.50 5.00 -55.66
CA ASP A 651 -37.25 4.25 -55.60
C ASP A 651 -36.75 4.01 -57.02
N PHE A 652 -35.46 4.18 -57.24
CA PHE A 652 -34.85 4.02 -58.55
C PHE A 652 -33.48 3.38 -58.45
N ASP A 653 -33.16 2.57 -59.45
CA ASP A 653 -31.79 2.11 -59.67
C ASP A 653 -31.12 2.97 -60.74
N VAL A 654 -29.79 2.97 -60.72
CA VAL A 654 -28.97 3.68 -61.68
C VAL A 654 -28.00 2.70 -62.33
N LYS A 655 -28.14 2.53 -63.65
CA LYS A 655 -27.16 1.81 -64.45
C LYS A 655 -26.10 2.78 -64.98
N GLU A 656 -24.85 2.39 -64.84
CA GLU A 656 -23.74 3.10 -65.48
C GLU A 656 -23.92 3.06 -67.01
N PRO A 657 -23.46 4.10 -67.73
CA PRO A 657 -23.45 4.06 -69.19
C PRO A 657 -22.69 2.79 -69.62
N MET A 658 -23.26 2.01 -70.55
CA MET A 658 -22.48 0.94 -71.19
C MET A 658 -21.22 1.61 -71.75
N ALA A 659 -20.04 1.15 -71.30
CA ALA A 659 -18.80 1.53 -71.95
C ALA A 659 -19.00 1.27 -73.44
N GLN A 660 -19.00 2.34 -74.24
CA GLN A 660 -18.78 2.18 -75.67
C GLN A 660 -17.40 1.53 -75.74
N ARG A 661 -17.38 0.21 -76.00
CA ARG A 661 -16.15 -0.47 -76.39
C ARG A 661 -15.55 0.37 -77.53
N PRO A 662 -14.25 0.68 -77.48
CA PRO A 662 -13.62 1.48 -78.52
C PRO A 662 -13.85 0.89 -79.91
#